data_AF-A0A1X7M5Z7-F1
#
_entry.id   AF-A0A1X7M5Z7-F1
#
_cell.length_a   1.000
_cell.length_b   1.000
_cell.length_c   1.000
_cell.angle_alpha   90.00
_cell.angle_beta   90.00
_cell.angle_gamma   90.00
#
_symmetry.space_group_name_H-M   'P 1'
#
loop_
_entity.id
_entity.type
_entity.pdbx_description
1 polymer ?
#
loop_
_entity_poly.entity_id
_entity_poly.type
_entity_poly.pdbx_seq_one_letter_code
_entity_poly.pdbx_strand_id
1 'polypeptide(L)'
;MRLIEASSPSLQPDETVLSFRAQERLSIEPDYLLEFTSPRPDVDLDALLGSEVNVSIDTGAGASRYFQAYAFGALDTGQLQNLFTYRLELGSWLSFLIRNQNCRIFQDLTVPQIVEQIFGGYPQASFRFDLSRDYAVREYCVQFLESDLTFVKRLLESEGLYFFFEHTASQQTLVISDTQQFADLDAPYATLQFLPDGEEHRAIAGREGIQRIHRTRTVQSTNVVLRDFDYLAPGKSLEVDARNAQDTLPGRELELYDYAAGYTDLQRGEWLAQLRLEALQAEAHLLTGSANAMGLATGGAFTLTGHPDAQRNRRYVLISTQLSWLADLPNSNAQGTNFVCEYLALADDQPFRPLRLTPWPELPGTHSATVVGPPGSEVHTDSLGRIRVHFHWDRYHSTEEDASCWLRVSQAWAGKGWGFVAMPRVGQEVLIAYLDGQLDRPLAVGMVYNGDNPVPYDLPKDIRYSGMVSRSLCNGQVPQASQITFDDQRGSERLMLHAERDLQQTAERNQSVAVGNHMNLCVARILTITTGAYSPAAADASTSSGSSSDAGVSFKPVANSVTGISNSATGVSNSATGVSNSATGVSNSATGVSNSATGISNSATGISNSATGVSNSATGISESATGLSLSLTGMNASLSGMIVSLTGVSISLTAMSISMTGVGASFTGASLSMVGVSSAMTGFATNFSGLSQTFTGSETSFTGVSTSMRGMNTTMTGISIALTGASTSVTGVSVNLTGSSTSMTGSSQSLVGMSAALTGISLGMTGTSTSFTGMSFSTIGSSTSEIGNATTYTGISISMVDELTSLTNESTSSTDISISMVNSERTMTNELNATNGIGIGITQMNRQNFLGTKQNDTNSQITFIDYKIKNTIKETVKKAYALTTCK
;
A
#
# COMPACT_ATOMS: atom_id res chain seq x y z
N MET A 1 87.45 26.39 -19.23
CA MET A 1 86.23 26.84 -18.51
C MET A 1 86.45 26.62 -17.02
N ARG A 2 85.56 27.10 -16.15
CA ARG A 2 85.38 26.43 -14.84
C ARG A 2 84.62 25.11 -15.09
N LEU A 3 84.79 24.11 -14.24
CA LEU A 3 84.07 22.83 -14.40
C LEU A 3 82.57 22.98 -14.13
N ILE A 4 82.24 23.88 -13.21
CA ILE A 4 80.89 24.25 -12.78
C ILE A 4 80.81 25.77 -12.84
N GLU A 5 79.76 26.29 -13.46
CA GLU A 5 79.42 27.72 -13.46
C GLU A 5 77.98 27.86 -12.98
N ALA A 6 77.71 28.87 -12.15
CA ALA A 6 76.38 29.14 -11.61
C ALA A 6 76.01 30.60 -11.92
N SER A 7 74.75 30.82 -12.29
CA SER A 7 74.25 32.13 -12.70
C SER A 7 72.84 32.36 -12.17
N SER A 8 72.58 33.57 -11.69
CA SER A 8 71.31 34.02 -11.14
C SER A 8 71.28 35.55 -11.24
N PRO A 9 70.12 36.21 -11.36
CA PRO A 9 70.04 37.68 -11.30
C PRO A 9 70.64 38.30 -10.02
N SER A 10 70.73 37.52 -8.93
CA SER A 10 71.23 37.95 -7.63
C SER A 10 72.68 37.52 -7.32
N LEU A 11 73.27 36.61 -8.13
CA LEU A 11 74.68 36.19 -8.02
C LEU A 11 75.57 37.07 -8.91
N GLN A 12 76.81 37.31 -8.48
CA GLN A 12 77.77 38.17 -9.20
C GLN A 12 78.84 37.34 -9.94
N PRO A 13 79.43 37.85 -11.06
CA PRO A 13 80.36 37.07 -11.88
C PRO A 13 81.70 36.70 -11.22
N ASP A 14 82.06 37.33 -10.10
CA ASP A 14 83.24 37.05 -9.29
C ASP A 14 83.04 35.88 -8.30
N GLU A 15 81.79 35.51 -8.02
CA GLU A 15 81.46 34.34 -7.21
C GLU A 15 81.87 33.03 -7.91
N THR A 16 82.27 32.05 -7.10
CA THR A 16 82.94 30.82 -7.59
C THR A 16 82.43 29.58 -6.87
N VAL A 17 81.86 28.63 -7.62
CA VAL A 17 81.31 27.37 -7.09
C VAL A 17 82.43 26.49 -6.52
N LEU A 18 82.21 25.97 -5.30
CA LEU A 18 83.06 24.99 -4.62
C LEU A 18 82.58 23.55 -4.88
N SER A 19 81.27 23.33 -4.72
CA SER A 19 80.65 22.02 -4.86
C SER A 19 79.23 22.17 -5.42
N PHE A 20 78.78 21.14 -6.13
CA PHE A 20 77.38 21.00 -6.50
C PHE A 20 76.96 19.54 -6.29
N ARG A 21 75.80 19.32 -5.70
CA ARG A 21 75.12 18.03 -5.62
C ARG A 21 73.75 18.14 -6.25
N ALA A 22 73.40 17.16 -7.07
CA ALA A 22 72.05 16.99 -7.60
C ALA A 22 71.55 15.59 -7.28
N GLN A 23 70.38 15.47 -6.67
CA GLN A 23 69.72 14.20 -6.39
C GLN A 23 68.36 14.18 -7.09
N GLU A 24 68.26 13.36 -8.13
CA GLU A 24 67.07 13.19 -8.96
C GLU A 24 66.54 11.76 -8.79
N ARG A 25 65.21 11.57 -8.74
CA ARG A 25 64.56 10.26 -8.75
C ARG A 25 63.16 10.33 -9.36
N LEU A 26 62.77 9.31 -10.14
CA LEU A 26 61.42 9.20 -10.70
C LEU A 26 60.36 9.31 -9.60
N SER A 27 59.41 10.23 -9.79
CA SER A 27 58.29 10.53 -8.87
C SER A 27 58.68 11.12 -7.51
N ILE A 28 59.92 11.63 -7.37
CA ILE A 28 60.37 12.38 -6.20
C ILE A 28 60.91 13.74 -6.67
N GLU A 29 60.73 14.75 -5.82
CA GLU A 29 61.20 16.10 -6.02
C GLU A 29 62.73 16.10 -6.06
N PRO A 30 63.37 16.79 -7.03
CA PRO A 30 64.82 16.86 -7.06
C PRO A 30 65.33 17.81 -5.98
N ASP A 31 66.38 17.37 -5.29
CA ASP A 31 67.11 18.13 -4.27
C ASP A 31 68.48 18.53 -4.83
N TYR A 32 68.82 19.82 -4.72
CA TYR A 32 70.06 20.38 -5.25
C TYR A 32 70.76 21.22 -4.18
N LEU A 33 72.06 20.95 -3.97
CA LEU A 33 72.89 21.70 -3.03
C LEU A 33 74.03 22.37 -3.78
N LEU A 34 74.10 23.70 -3.71
CA LEU A 34 75.17 24.50 -4.33
C LEU A 34 75.98 25.21 -3.25
N GLU A 35 77.29 24.97 -3.20
CA GLU A 35 78.20 25.71 -2.33
C GLU A 35 79.11 26.61 -3.16
N PHE A 36 79.22 27.87 -2.80
CA PHE A 36 80.00 28.86 -3.53
C PHE A 36 80.77 29.80 -2.61
N THR A 37 81.78 30.46 -3.17
CA THR A 37 82.57 31.50 -2.50
C THR A 37 82.31 32.85 -3.12
N SER A 38 82.17 33.88 -2.28
CA SER A 38 82.13 35.30 -2.66
C SER A 38 83.31 36.03 -2.00
N PRO A 39 83.91 37.04 -2.64
CA PRO A 39 84.82 37.97 -1.96
C PRO A 39 84.08 38.93 -1.02
N ARG A 40 82.75 38.96 -1.05
CA ARG A 40 81.89 39.82 -0.23
C ARG A 40 81.36 39.08 1.00
N PRO A 41 81.39 39.68 2.21
CA PRO A 41 80.71 39.15 3.41
C PRO A 41 79.21 39.49 3.43
N ASP A 42 78.77 40.43 2.58
CA ASP A 42 77.44 41.03 2.51
C ASP A 42 76.67 40.56 1.25
N VAL A 43 76.70 39.26 0.98
CA VAL A 43 75.80 38.64 -0.01
C VAL A 43 74.36 38.73 0.52
N ASP A 44 73.47 39.34 -0.28
CA ASP A 44 72.06 39.50 0.06
C ASP A 44 71.31 38.16 -0.09
N LEU A 45 71.14 37.47 1.03
CA LEU A 45 70.46 36.17 1.08
C LEU A 45 68.95 36.30 0.84
N ASP A 46 68.33 37.41 1.24
CA ASP A 46 66.90 37.67 1.03
C ASP A 46 66.60 37.89 -0.45
N ALA A 47 67.50 38.56 -1.19
CA ALA A 47 67.42 38.70 -2.64
C ALA A 47 67.74 37.41 -3.42
N LEU A 48 68.32 36.39 -2.77
CA LEU A 48 68.53 35.07 -3.37
C LEU A 48 67.32 34.14 -3.18
N LEU A 49 66.56 34.26 -2.07
CA LEU A 49 65.41 33.41 -1.81
C LEU A 49 64.29 33.59 -2.87
N GLY A 50 63.79 32.47 -3.39
CA GLY A 50 62.83 32.45 -4.50
C GLY A 50 63.39 32.84 -5.86
N SER A 51 64.65 33.30 -5.95
CA SER A 51 65.30 33.61 -7.22
C SER A 51 65.65 32.35 -8.01
N GLU A 52 65.72 32.49 -9.33
CA GLU A 52 66.15 31.43 -10.24
C GLU A 52 67.68 31.31 -10.23
N VAL A 53 68.17 30.06 -10.21
CA VAL A 53 69.58 29.71 -10.27
C VAL A 53 69.79 28.67 -11.37
N ASN A 54 70.59 29.04 -12.37
CA ASN A 54 71.00 28.18 -13.47
C ASN A 54 72.45 27.74 -13.25
N VAL A 55 72.64 26.45 -12.97
CA VAL A 55 73.95 25.79 -12.86
C VAL A 55 74.26 25.09 -14.18
N SER A 56 75.42 25.36 -14.77
CA SER A 56 75.95 24.67 -15.94
C SER A 56 77.23 23.93 -15.59
N ILE A 57 77.42 22.78 -16.24
CA ILE A 57 78.50 21.84 -15.96
C ILE A 57 79.14 21.42 -17.28
N ASP A 58 80.44 21.63 -17.44
CA ASP A 58 81.19 21.22 -18.62
C ASP A 58 81.38 19.69 -18.60
N THR A 59 80.70 18.98 -19.50
CA THR A 59 80.86 17.52 -19.65
C THR A 59 82.02 17.18 -20.61
N GLY A 60 82.72 18.19 -21.14
CA GLY A 60 83.77 18.04 -22.12
C GLY A 60 83.27 18.11 -23.56
N ALA A 61 84.22 18.16 -24.50
CA ALA A 61 83.99 18.28 -25.95
C ALA A 61 83.14 19.50 -26.41
N GLY A 62 82.83 20.45 -25.51
CA GLY A 62 81.95 21.59 -25.78
C GLY A 62 80.47 21.33 -25.49
N ALA A 63 80.13 20.20 -24.85
CA ALA A 63 78.79 19.94 -24.34
C ALA A 63 78.68 20.35 -22.86
N SER A 64 77.54 20.90 -22.48
CA SER A 64 77.23 21.26 -21.10
C SER A 64 75.90 20.66 -20.65
N ARG A 65 75.88 20.15 -19.41
CA ARG A 65 74.64 19.79 -18.72
C ARG A 65 74.16 20.99 -17.92
N TYR A 66 72.85 21.20 -17.88
CA TYR A 66 72.21 22.31 -17.19
C TYR A 66 71.33 21.80 -16.05
N PHE A 67 71.22 22.59 -14.99
CA PHE A 67 70.27 22.44 -13.91
C PHE A 67 69.70 23.82 -13.59
N GLN A 68 68.43 24.04 -13.90
CA GLN A 68 67.66 25.22 -13.51
C GLN A 68 66.84 24.86 -12.28
N ALA A 69 66.91 25.71 -11.26
CA ALA A 69 66.24 25.52 -9.97
C ALA A 69 65.91 26.89 -9.35
N TYR A 70 65.15 26.88 -8.26
CA TYR A 70 64.86 28.06 -7.43
C TYR A 70 65.46 27.87 -6.04
N ALA A 71 66.01 28.93 -5.44
CA ALA A 71 66.57 28.85 -4.09
C ALA A 71 65.48 28.90 -3.01
N PHE A 72 65.44 27.90 -2.14
CA PHE A 72 64.49 27.79 -1.02
C PHE A 72 65.15 27.97 0.36
N GLY A 73 66.47 27.80 0.44
CA GLY A 73 67.28 28.07 1.62
C GLY A 73 68.62 28.67 1.22
N ALA A 74 69.16 29.56 2.05
CA ALA A 74 70.46 30.19 1.85
C ALA A 74 71.16 30.36 3.20
N LEU A 75 72.44 29.96 3.29
CA LEU A 75 73.21 29.94 4.54
C LEU A 75 74.62 30.48 4.31
N ASP A 76 75.11 31.31 5.23
CA ASP A 76 76.55 31.49 5.45
C ASP A 76 77.09 30.25 6.18
N THR A 77 78.19 29.69 5.67
CA THR A 77 78.87 28.50 6.22
C THR A 77 80.26 28.82 6.80
N GLY A 78 80.71 30.07 6.72
CA GLY A 78 81.99 30.55 7.23
C GLY A 78 82.95 31.04 6.14
N GLN A 79 84.25 31.00 6.43
CA GLN A 79 85.27 31.66 5.63
C GLN A 79 86.37 30.70 5.16
N LEU A 80 86.67 30.72 3.86
CA LEU A 80 87.75 29.98 3.22
C LEU A 80 88.86 30.95 2.79
N GLN A 81 89.93 31.02 3.60
CA GLN A 81 91.02 32.01 3.43
C GLN A 81 90.48 33.46 3.39
N ASN A 82 90.47 34.10 2.21
CA ASN A 82 90.03 35.49 2.02
C ASN A 82 88.63 35.59 1.40
N LEU A 83 87.90 34.48 1.28
CA LEU A 83 86.56 34.41 0.68
C LEU A 83 85.53 33.91 1.70
N PHE A 84 84.31 34.41 1.61
CA PHE A 84 83.17 33.98 2.42
C PHE A 84 82.43 32.86 1.66
N THR A 85 81.94 31.87 2.39
CA THR A 85 81.45 30.60 1.81
C THR A 85 79.98 30.43 2.11
N TYR A 86 79.17 30.38 1.07
CA TYR A 86 77.72 30.31 1.14
C TYR A 86 77.20 29.00 0.55
N ARG A 87 76.05 28.55 1.05
CA ARG A 87 75.35 27.36 0.61
C ARG A 87 73.91 27.73 0.24
N LEU A 88 73.46 27.31 -0.93
CA LEU A 88 72.06 27.39 -1.35
C LEU A 88 71.45 25.99 -1.39
N GLU A 89 70.25 25.87 -0.83
CA GLU A 89 69.34 24.75 -0.98
C GLU A 89 68.38 25.11 -2.13
N LEU A 90 68.53 24.44 -3.27
CA LEU A 90 67.75 24.73 -4.49
C LEU A 90 66.80 23.56 -4.78
N GLY A 91 65.65 23.85 -5.38
CA GLY A 91 64.67 22.85 -5.78
C GLY A 91 63.97 23.22 -7.09
N SER A 92 63.24 22.26 -7.67
CA SER A 92 62.34 22.54 -8.80
C SER A 92 61.17 23.45 -8.41
N TRP A 93 60.43 23.95 -9.40
CA TRP A 93 59.21 24.73 -9.15
C TRP A 93 58.14 23.96 -8.35
N LEU A 94 58.14 22.60 -8.35
CA LEU A 94 57.25 21.80 -7.49
C LEU A 94 57.46 22.07 -5.99
N SER A 95 58.64 22.52 -5.57
CA SER A 95 58.92 22.86 -4.17
C SER A 95 58.14 24.09 -3.67
N PHE A 96 57.58 24.92 -4.57
CA PHE A 96 56.61 25.96 -4.19
C PHE A 96 55.25 25.36 -3.78
N LEU A 97 54.81 24.27 -4.42
CA LEU A 97 53.52 23.62 -4.13
C LEU A 97 53.49 22.96 -2.74
N ILE A 98 54.66 22.67 -2.14
CA ILE A 98 54.80 22.22 -0.74
C ILE A 98 54.37 23.32 0.24
N ARG A 99 54.57 24.59 -0.13
CA ARG A 99 54.35 25.75 0.77
C ARG A 99 52.89 26.23 0.79
N ASN A 100 52.06 25.75 -0.13
CA ASN A 100 50.63 26.03 -0.20
C ASN A 100 49.81 24.82 0.26
N GLN A 101 48.93 25.03 1.25
CA GLN A 101 47.99 24.04 1.78
C GLN A 101 46.56 24.51 1.50
N ASN A 102 45.66 23.62 1.06
CA ASN A 102 44.32 24.03 0.66
C ASN A 102 43.23 22.99 0.95
N CYS A 103 41.98 23.41 0.85
CA CYS A 103 40.81 22.55 0.73
C CYS A 103 40.09 22.94 -0.58
N ARG A 104 39.87 21.98 -1.47
CA ARG A 104 39.25 22.16 -2.78
C ARG A 104 38.44 20.92 -3.17
N ILE A 105 37.37 21.13 -3.94
CA ILE A 105 36.59 20.07 -4.58
C ILE A 105 36.83 20.16 -6.09
N PHE A 106 37.09 19.00 -6.71
CA PHE A 106 37.14 18.82 -8.16
C PHE A 106 36.05 17.83 -8.57
N GLN A 107 35.30 18.14 -9.64
CA GLN A 107 34.18 17.34 -10.14
C GLN A 107 34.29 17.16 -11.65
N ASP A 108 33.89 16.00 -12.15
CA ASP A 108 33.86 15.63 -13.58
C ASP A 108 35.17 15.90 -14.36
N LEU A 109 36.31 15.73 -13.68
CA LEU A 109 37.66 15.86 -14.26
C LEU A 109 38.46 14.55 -14.19
N THR A 110 39.35 14.36 -15.16
CA THR A 110 40.41 13.33 -15.09
C THR A 110 41.59 13.80 -14.23
N VAL A 111 42.43 12.87 -13.75
CA VAL A 111 43.61 13.22 -12.95
C VAL A 111 44.57 14.19 -13.66
N PRO A 112 44.93 14.02 -14.95
CA PRO A 112 45.73 15.03 -15.66
C PRO A 112 45.12 16.44 -15.63
N GLN A 113 43.81 16.57 -15.86
CA GLN A 113 43.14 17.88 -15.84
C GLN A 113 43.10 18.53 -14.45
N ILE A 114 42.96 17.73 -13.38
CA ILE A 114 43.06 18.22 -12.00
C ILE A 114 44.48 18.77 -11.72
N VAL A 115 45.50 18.06 -12.22
CA VAL A 115 46.91 18.47 -12.09
C VAL A 115 47.18 19.74 -12.91
N GLU A 116 46.67 19.85 -14.14
CA GLU A 116 46.73 21.07 -14.97
C GLU A 116 46.09 22.28 -14.26
N GLN A 117 44.91 22.10 -13.67
CA GLN A 117 44.18 23.17 -12.97
C GLN A 117 44.95 23.69 -11.74
N ILE A 118 45.69 22.83 -11.04
CA ILE A 118 46.55 23.22 -9.92
C ILE A 118 47.82 23.92 -10.45
N PHE A 119 48.48 23.35 -11.44
CA PHE A 119 49.71 23.91 -12.03
C PHE A 119 49.46 25.29 -12.66
N GLY A 120 48.28 25.54 -13.24
CA GLY A 120 47.86 26.85 -13.73
C GLY A 120 47.81 27.97 -12.68
N GLY A 121 47.89 27.64 -11.39
CA GLY A 121 48.07 28.60 -10.29
C GLY A 121 49.50 29.12 -10.11
N TYR A 122 50.50 28.54 -10.79
CA TYR A 122 51.92 28.79 -10.56
C TYR A 122 52.59 29.29 -11.86
N PRO A 123 52.98 30.58 -11.97
CA PRO A 123 53.58 31.13 -13.19
C PRO A 123 54.89 30.46 -13.65
N GLN A 124 55.58 29.78 -12.75
CA GLN A 124 56.81 29.01 -12.99
C GLN A 124 56.54 27.58 -13.52
N ALA A 125 55.28 27.12 -13.56
CA ALA A 125 54.95 25.74 -13.89
C ALA A 125 55.17 25.43 -15.38
N SER A 126 56.30 24.80 -15.69
CA SER A 126 56.54 24.16 -16.97
C SER A 126 56.45 22.65 -16.83
N PHE A 127 55.52 22.05 -17.58
CA PHE A 127 55.24 20.63 -17.59
C PHE A 127 54.78 20.15 -18.96
N ARG A 128 54.81 18.83 -19.20
CA ARG A 128 54.10 18.16 -20.30
C ARG A 128 53.60 16.77 -19.89
N PHE A 129 52.60 16.28 -20.63
CA PHE A 129 51.97 14.98 -20.43
C PHE A 129 52.30 14.04 -21.60
N ASP A 130 53.27 13.15 -21.39
CA ASP A 130 53.68 12.12 -22.35
C ASP A 130 52.87 10.84 -22.05
N LEU A 131 51.59 10.82 -22.42
CA LEU A 131 50.62 9.77 -22.05
C LEU A 131 50.31 8.82 -23.22
N SER A 132 50.11 7.55 -22.90
CA SER A 132 49.74 6.48 -23.85
C SER A 132 48.28 6.02 -23.73
N ARG A 133 47.51 6.58 -22.80
CA ARG A 133 46.16 6.12 -22.44
C ARG A 133 45.20 7.25 -22.08
N ASP A 134 43.91 6.97 -22.22
CA ASP A 134 42.84 7.79 -21.65
C ASP A 134 42.67 7.51 -20.15
N TYR A 135 42.31 8.55 -19.39
CA TYR A 135 42.13 8.49 -17.95
C TYR A 135 40.65 8.58 -17.56
N ALA A 136 40.27 7.87 -16.49
CA ALA A 136 38.90 7.89 -15.99
C ALA A 136 38.54 9.26 -15.42
N VAL A 137 37.38 9.78 -15.82
CA VAL A 137 36.76 10.97 -15.21
C VAL A 137 36.31 10.61 -13.79
N ARG A 138 36.62 11.47 -12.81
CA ARG A 138 36.17 11.33 -11.42
C ARG A 138 34.99 12.27 -11.17
N GLU A 139 33.82 11.72 -10.83
CA GLU A 139 32.62 12.50 -10.39
C GLU A 139 32.96 13.46 -9.24
N TYR A 140 33.86 13.03 -8.35
CA TYR A 140 34.23 13.76 -7.15
C TYR A 140 35.66 13.43 -6.73
N CYS A 141 36.45 14.45 -6.38
CA CYS A 141 37.81 14.32 -5.88
C CYS A 141 38.12 15.51 -4.95
N VAL A 142 38.55 15.25 -3.72
CA VAL A 142 38.73 16.26 -2.67
C VAL A 142 40.21 16.42 -2.32
N GLN A 143 40.71 17.66 -2.38
CA GLN A 143 41.91 18.10 -1.67
C GLN A 143 41.49 18.61 -0.29
N PHE A 144 42.12 18.15 0.80
CA PHE A 144 41.74 18.62 2.15
C PHE A 144 42.94 18.67 3.11
N LEU A 145 43.23 19.87 3.63
CA LEU A 145 44.30 20.15 4.58
C LEU A 145 45.67 19.55 4.21
N GLU A 146 45.91 19.36 2.91
CA GLU A 146 47.14 18.81 2.34
C GLU A 146 47.77 19.82 1.40
N SER A 147 49.09 19.71 1.15
CA SER A 147 49.76 20.62 0.23
C SER A 147 49.33 20.37 -1.21
N ASP A 148 49.41 21.40 -2.07
CA ASP A 148 49.13 21.24 -3.50
C ASP A 148 50.01 20.14 -4.12
N LEU A 149 51.24 19.96 -3.63
CA LEU A 149 52.11 18.87 -4.08
C LEU A 149 51.68 17.50 -3.54
N THR A 150 51.34 17.40 -2.25
CA THR A 150 50.86 16.15 -1.62
C THR A 150 49.66 15.59 -2.39
N PHE A 151 48.71 16.47 -2.74
CA PHE A 151 47.54 16.12 -3.51
C PHE A 151 47.90 15.61 -4.91
N VAL A 152 48.71 16.37 -5.66
CA VAL A 152 49.18 15.97 -7.00
C VAL A 152 49.90 14.61 -6.94
N LYS A 153 50.83 14.41 -6.00
CA LYS A 153 51.58 13.15 -5.87
C LYS A 153 50.65 11.95 -5.60
N ARG A 154 49.75 12.01 -4.62
CA ARG A 154 48.85 10.87 -4.33
C ARG A 154 47.90 10.56 -5.49
N LEU A 155 47.54 11.56 -6.30
CA LEU A 155 46.77 11.33 -7.52
C LEU A 155 47.59 10.63 -8.60
N LEU A 156 48.80 11.12 -8.91
CA LEU A 156 49.70 10.48 -9.87
C LEU A 156 50.05 9.04 -9.45
N GLU A 157 50.39 8.83 -8.17
CA GLU A 157 50.61 7.51 -7.57
C GLU A 157 49.37 6.59 -7.66
N SER A 158 48.15 7.12 -7.55
CA SER A 158 46.92 6.34 -7.67
C SER A 158 46.62 5.87 -9.11
N GLU A 159 47.14 6.58 -10.11
CA GLU A 159 47.02 6.25 -11.53
C GLU A 159 48.26 5.53 -12.09
N GLY A 160 49.32 5.38 -11.30
CA GLY A 160 50.62 4.84 -11.73
C GLY A 160 51.45 5.79 -12.61
N LEU A 161 51.08 7.07 -12.67
CA LEU A 161 51.81 8.10 -13.40
C LEU A 161 53.11 8.43 -12.68
N TYR A 162 54.24 8.34 -13.39
CA TYR A 162 55.55 8.77 -12.90
C TYR A 162 55.93 10.12 -13.48
N PHE A 163 56.83 10.83 -12.79
CA PHE A 163 57.37 12.08 -13.29
C PHE A 163 58.88 12.20 -13.14
N PHE A 164 59.49 13.05 -13.95
CA PHE A 164 60.90 13.44 -13.90
C PHE A 164 61.10 14.84 -14.49
N PHE A 165 62.33 15.36 -14.44
CA PHE A 165 62.66 16.68 -14.99
C PHE A 165 63.62 16.54 -16.18
N GLU A 166 63.32 17.27 -17.25
CA GLU A 166 64.25 17.56 -18.32
C GLU A 166 64.76 18.99 -18.15
N HIS A 167 66.07 19.19 -18.34
CA HIS A 167 66.71 20.49 -18.21
C HIS A 167 67.33 20.92 -19.54
N THR A 168 67.03 22.15 -19.94
CA THR A 168 67.68 22.83 -21.08
C THR A 168 68.46 24.06 -20.59
N ALA A 169 69.19 24.73 -21.48
CA ALA A 169 69.92 25.96 -21.16
C ALA A 169 69.05 27.17 -20.76
N SER A 170 67.71 27.05 -20.83
CA SER A 170 66.77 28.14 -20.53
C SER A 170 65.48 27.69 -19.82
N GLN A 171 65.21 26.39 -19.72
CA GLN A 171 63.93 25.87 -19.22
C GLN A 171 64.06 24.45 -18.64
N GLN A 172 63.59 24.27 -17.41
CA GLN A 172 63.28 23.01 -16.73
C GLN A 172 61.82 22.64 -17.05
N THR A 173 61.59 21.43 -17.55
CA THR A 173 60.24 20.90 -17.83
C THR A 173 59.98 19.67 -16.99
N LEU A 174 58.85 19.65 -16.27
CA LEU A 174 58.33 18.46 -15.60
C LEU A 174 57.66 17.53 -16.63
N VAL A 175 58.21 16.34 -16.83
CA VAL A 175 57.62 15.32 -17.71
C VAL A 175 56.81 14.36 -16.86
N ILE A 176 55.50 14.25 -17.13
CA ILE A 176 54.60 13.28 -16.50
C ILE A 176 54.21 12.22 -17.54
N SER A 177 54.39 10.94 -17.23
CA SER A 177 54.18 9.85 -18.20
C SER A 177 53.63 8.56 -17.57
N ASP A 178 53.02 7.73 -18.41
CA ASP A 178 52.69 6.33 -18.15
C ASP A 178 53.45 5.35 -19.08
N THR A 179 54.14 5.86 -20.11
CA THR A 179 54.42 5.15 -21.37
C THR A 179 55.37 3.96 -21.24
N GLN A 180 56.24 3.98 -20.22
CA GLN A 180 57.42 3.11 -20.09
C GLN A 180 58.47 3.30 -21.21
N GLN A 181 58.33 4.34 -22.03
CA GLN A 181 59.22 4.63 -23.16
C GLN A 181 60.27 5.65 -22.75
N PHE A 182 61.25 5.19 -21.95
CA PHE A 182 62.43 5.96 -21.60
C PHE A 182 63.37 6.07 -22.82
N ALA A 183 63.79 7.28 -23.17
CA ALA A 183 64.74 7.53 -24.26
C ALA A 183 66.16 7.08 -23.89
N ASP A 184 66.98 6.72 -24.87
CA ASP A 184 68.42 6.57 -24.65
C ASP A 184 69.05 7.95 -24.41
N LEU A 185 70.02 8.04 -23.49
CA LEU A 185 70.80 9.25 -23.25
C LEU A 185 71.59 9.66 -24.50
N ASP A 186 71.86 10.96 -24.68
CA ASP A 186 72.69 11.46 -25.77
C ASP A 186 74.09 10.84 -25.77
N ALA A 187 74.69 10.70 -26.96
CA ALA A 187 76.05 10.22 -27.11
C ALA A 187 77.06 11.19 -26.44
N PRO A 188 78.06 10.69 -25.68
CA PRO A 188 78.50 9.29 -25.59
C PRO A 188 77.72 8.41 -24.59
N TYR A 189 76.84 8.98 -23.77
CA TYR A 189 76.24 8.30 -22.61
C TYR A 189 75.21 7.22 -22.95
N ALA A 190 74.70 7.17 -24.20
CA ALA A 190 73.86 6.10 -24.74
C ALA A 190 74.41 4.68 -24.50
N THR A 191 75.74 4.51 -24.50
CA THR A 191 76.40 3.21 -24.32
C THR A 191 77.66 3.39 -23.48
N LEU A 192 77.69 2.74 -22.32
CA LEU A 192 78.78 2.85 -21.35
C LEU A 192 79.51 1.52 -21.17
N GLN A 193 80.83 1.60 -21.05
CA GLN A 193 81.67 0.46 -20.71
C GLN A 193 81.70 0.27 -19.19
N PHE A 194 81.75 -0.98 -18.74
CA PHE A 194 82.11 -1.34 -17.38
C PHE A 194 83.63 -1.22 -17.18
N LEU A 195 84.05 -0.30 -16.30
CA LEU A 195 85.44 0.05 -16.00
C LEU A 195 85.66 -0.13 -14.49
N PRO A 196 85.99 -1.34 -14.01
CA PRO A 196 86.00 -1.64 -12.58
C PRO A 196 87.07 -0.88 -11.80
N ASP A 197 86.82 -0.72 -10.49
CA ASP A 197 87.69 -0.11 -9.46
C ASP A 197 89.20 -0.44 -9.64
N GLY A 198 89.91 0.35 -10.44
CA GLY A 198 91.32 0.13 -10.73
C GLY A 198 91.81 0.70 -12.06
N GLU A 199 90.93 0.86 -13.06
CA GLU A 199 91.32 1.43 -14.35
C GLU A 199 91.33 2.97 -14.30
N GLU A 200 90.17 3.64 -14.34
CA GLU A 200 90.10 5.12 -14.34
C GLU A 200 88.95 5.65 -13.47
N HIS A 201 89.29 6.16 -12.28
CA HIS A 201 88.33 6.76 -11.32
C HIS A 201 88.03 8.25 -11.59
N ARG A 202 88.79 8.93 -12.47
CA ARG A 202 88.55 10.33 -12.81
C ARG A 202 87.50 10.43 -13.91
N ALA A 203 86.59 11.40 -13.81
CA ALA A 203 85.79 11.83 -14.95
C ALA A 203 86.70 12.53 -15.96
N ILE A 204 86.99 11.87 -17.08
CA ILE A 204 87.76 12.40 -18.20
C ILE A 204 86.92 12.13 -19.44
N ALA A 205 86.53 13.19 -20.17
CA ALA A 205 85.65 13.09 -21.32
C ALA A 205 86.16 12.05 -22.33
N GLY A 206 85.29 11.09 -22.69
CA GLY A 206 85.66 9.95 -23.56
C GLY A 206 86.36 8.78 -22.86
N ARG A 207 86.49 8.80 -21.53
CA ARG A 207 86.94 7.68 -20.67
C ARG A 207 86.01 7.50 -19.46
N GLU A 208 84.73 7.70 -19.70
CA GLU A 208 83.66 7.61 -18.72
C GLU A 208 82.97 6.24 -18.81
N GLY A 209 82.55 5.67 -17.68
CA GLY A 209 81.94 4.35 -17.62
C GLY A 209 81.30 4.02 -16.27
N ILE A 210 80.78 2.80 -16.19
CA ILE A 210 80.21 2.24 -14.96
C ILE A 210 81.32 1.59 -14.15
N GLN A 211 81.56 2.08 -12.94
CA GLN A 211 82.63 1.63 -12.05
C GLN A 211 82.18 0.44 -11.19
N ARG A 212 80.93 0.50 -10.69
CA ARG A 212 80.30 -0.56 -9.89
C ARG A 212 78.86 -0.79 -10.31
N ILE A 213 78.44 -2.05 -10.29
CA ILE A 213 77.05 -2.46 -10.50
C ILE A 213 76.67 -3.63 -9.59
N HIS A 214 75.80 -3.35 -8.63
CA HIS A 214 75.22 -4.28 -7.68
C HIS A 214 73.76 -4.58 -8.07
N ARG A 215 73.28 -5.76 -7.70
CA ARG A 215 71.88 -6.17 -7.90
C ARG A 215 71.26 -6.42 -6.54
N THR A 216 70.24 -5.67 -6.17
CA THR A 216 69.40 -5.97 -5.02
C THR A 216 68.23 -6.86 -5.46
N ARG A 217 67.78 -7.72 -4.57
CA ARG A 217 66.54 -8.49 -4.71
C ARG A 217 65.85 -8.57 -3.36
N THR A 218 64.58 -8.20 -3.31
CA THR A 218 63.75 -8.23 -2.11
C THR A 218 62.54 -9.15 -2.32
N VAL A 219 61.93 -9.60 -1.23
CA VAL A 219 60.66 -10.33 -1.24
C VAL A 219 59.53 -9.31 -1.24
N GLN A 220 58.60 -9.46 -2.18
CA GLN A 220 57.42 -8.63 -2.34
C GLN A 220 56.19 -9.53 -2.56
N SER A 221 54.97 -8.97 -2.50
CA SER A 221 53.74 -9.71 -2.80
C SER A 221 53.75 -10.29 -4.23
N THR A 222 53.24 -11.51 -4.38
CA THR A 222 53.12 -12.22 -5.66
C THR A 222 51.85 -11.84 -6.41
N ASN A 223 50.80 -11.43 -5.69
CA ASN A 223 49.53 -10.99 -6.25
C ASN A 223 48.92 -9.82 -5.47
N VAL A 224 48.05 -9.06 -6.14
CA VAL A 224 47.29 -7.94 -5.59
C VAL A 224 45.82 -8.18 -5.87
N VAL A 225 45.02 -8.29 -4.81
CA VAL A 225 43.55 -8.43 -4.89
C VAL A 225 42.92 -7.11 -4.49
N LEU A 226 42.04 -6.58 -5.33
CA LEU A 226 41.25 -5.38 -5.02
C LEU A 226 39.77 -5.74 -4.94
N ARG A 227 39.05 -5.03 -4.07
CA ARG A 227 37.59 -5.14 -3.96
C ARG A 227 36.92 -3.79 -3.71
N ASP A 228 35.72 -3.58 -4.26
CA ASP A 228 34.93 -2.35 -4.04
C ASP A 228 33.42 -2.66 -3.97
N PHE A 229 32.58 -1.65 -3.76
CA PHE A 229 31.12 -1.76 -3.73
C PHE A 229 30.42 -0.59 -4.43
N ASP A 230 29.76 -0.87 -5.55
CA ASP A 230 28.87 0.06 -6.23
C ASP A 230 27.44 -0.05 -5.67
N TYR A 231 26.88 1.05 -5.18
CA TYR A 231 25.52 1.12 -4.66
C TYR A 231 24.45 1.29 -5.74
N LEU A 232 24.83 1.62 -6.99
CA LEU A 232 23.94 1.66 -8.15
C LEU A 232 23.67 0.24 -8.66
N ALA A 233 24.71 -0.61 -8.71
CA ALA A 233 24.63 -2.02 -9.04
C ALA A 233 25.12 -2.95 -7.89
N PRO A 234 24.43 -3.01 -6.74
CA PRO A 234 24.91 -3.71 -5.53
C PRO A 234 24.98 -5.25 -5.65
N GLY A 235 24.57 -5.83 -6.79
CA GLY A 235 24.79 -7.24 -7.14
C GLY A 235 26.01 -7.48 -8.05
N LYS A 236 26.72 -6.42 -8.48
CA LYS A 236 27.94 -6.52 -9.27
C LYS A 236 29.09 -6.93 -8.36
N SER A 237 29.65 -8.11 -8.56
CA SER A 237 30.87 -8.53 -7.86
C SER A 237 32.04 -7.72 -8.40
N LEU A 238 32.55 -6.78 -7.62
CA LEU A 238 33.70 -5.93 -7.95
C LEU A 238 34.95 -6.43 -7.23
N GLU A 239 35.38 -7.65 -7.55
CA GLU A 239 36.58 -8.29 -7.01
C GLU A 239 37.51 -8.69 -8.17
N VAL A 240 38.80 -8.38 -8.07
CA VAL A 240 39.81 -8.55 -9.13
C VAL A 240 41.15 -8.99 -8.52
N ASP A 241 41.90 -9.81 -9.25
CA ASP A 241 43.17 -10.41 -8.79
C ASP A 241 44.23 -10.28 -9.89
N ALA A 242 45.30 -9.51 -9.64
CA ALA A 242 46.44 -9.37 -10.53
C ALA A 242 47.63 -10.17 -9.97
N ARG A 243 48.16 -11.11 -10.75
CA ARG A 243 49.24 -12.04 -10.35
C ARG A 243 50.52 -11.81 -11.16
N ASN A 244 51.68 -11.96 -10.53
CA ASN A 244 52.95 -11.95 -11.24
C ASN A 244 53.03 -13.16 -12.21
N ALA A 245 53.36 -12.90 -13.47
CA ALA A 245 53.49 -13.93 -14.50
C ALA A 245 54.73 -14.85 -14.30
N GLN A 246 55.68 -14.45 -13.46
CA GLN A 246 56.82 -15.28 -13.05
C GLN A 246 56.65 -15.76 -11.61
N ASP A 247 56.80 -17.08 -11.40
CA ASP A 247 56.92 -17.66 -10.06
C ASP A 247 58.30 -17.31 -9.47
N THR A 248 58.35 -16.17 -8.79
CA THR A 248 59.56 -15.67 -8.11
C THR A 248 59.79 -16.34 -6.74
N LEU A 249 58.78 -17.03 -6.18
CA LEU A 249 58.77 -17.58 -4.84
C LEU A 249 58.06 -18.95 -4.79
N PRO A 250 58.67 -20.02 -5.35
CA PRO A 250 58.00 -21.30 -5.54
C PRO A 250 57.36 -21.88 -4.28
N GLY A 251 56.05 -22.11 -4.35
CA GLY A 251 55.25 -22.64 -3.25
C GLY A 251 54.92 -21.63 -2.13
N ARG A 252 55.02 -20.33 -2.38
CA ARG A 252 54.65 -19.26 -1.43
C ARG A 252 53.90 -18.12 -2.14
N GLU A 253 52.58 -18.23 -2.19
CA GLU A 253 51.71 -17.09 -2.54
C GLU A 253 51.72 -16.08 -1.38
N LEU A 254 51.97 -14.81 -1.72
CA LEU A 254 51.98 -13.65 -0.81
C LEU A 254 51.05 -12.58 -1.37
N GLU A 255 49.87 -12.45 -0.79
CA GLU A 255 48.81 -11.56 -1.29
C GLU A 255 48.85 -10.17 -0.64
N LEU A 256 48.62 -9.13 -1.44
CA LEU A 256 48.20 -7.82 -0.97
C LEU A 256 46.72 -7.61 -1.28
N TYR A 257 45.85 -7.69 -0.27
CA TYR A 257 44.43 -7.35 -0.38
C TYR A 257 44.20 -5.87 0.00
N ASP A 258 43.42 -5.14 -0.81
CA ASP A 258 42.95 -3.77 -0.50
C ASP A 258 41.47 -3.59 -0.88
N TYR A 259 40.76 -2.74 -0.15
CA TYR A 259 39.32 -2.52 -0.30
C TYR A 259 39.00 -1.04 -0.57
N ALA A 260 37.84 -0.77 -1.20
CA ALA A 260 37.39 0.56 -1.60
C ALA A 260 38.37 1.28 -2.55
N ALA A 261 39.03 0.53 -3.45
CA ALA A 261 40.13 1.03 -4.27
C ALA A 261 39.77 2.10 -5.32
N GLY A 262 38.48 2.46 -5.47
CA GLY A 262 38.04 3.62 -6.26
C GLY A 262 37.56 3.26 -7.67
N TYR A 263 36.87 2.13 -7.84
CA TYR A 263 36.36 1.72 -9.15
C TYR A 263 34.93 1.14 -9.10
N THR A 264 34.15 1.45 -10.13
CA THR A 264 32.80 0.90 -10.38
C THR A 264 32.79 -0.15 -11.50
N ASP A 265 33.92 -0.40 -12.16
CA ASP A 265 34.05 -1.42 -13.21
C ASP A 265 35.29 -2.31 -13.10
N LEU A 266 35.12 -3.57 -13.51
CA LEU A 266 36.13 -4.62 -13.43
C LEU A 266 37.37 -4.31 -14.27
N GLN A 267 37.22 -3.80 -15.50
CA GLN A 267 38.39 -3.52 -16.35
C GLN A 267 39.28 -2.43 -15.73
N ARG A 268 38.67 -1.46 -15.05
CA ARG A 268 39.37 -0.41 -14.28
C ARG A 268 40.00 -0.98 -13.00
N GLY A 269 39.30 -1.90 -12.31
CA GLY A 269 39.84 -2.61 -11.15
C GLY A 269 41.07 -3.46 -11.48
N GLU A 270 40.98 -4.29 -12.53
CA GLU A 270 42.09 -5.13 -13.04
C GLU A 270 43.32 -4.27 -13.37
N TRP A 271 43.13 -3.13 -14.03
CA TRP A 271 44.21 -2.19 -14.32
C TRP A 271 44.84 -1.59 -13.05
N LEU A 272 44.04 -1.17 -12.06
CA LEU A 272 44.55 -0.65 -10.80
C LEU A 272 45.30 -1.74 -10.00
N ALA A 273 44.84 -3.00 -10.04
CA ALA A 273 45.53 -4.13 -9.41
C ALA A 273 46.89 -4.39 -10.06
N GLN A 274 46.93 -4.41 -11.41
CA GLN A 274 48.14 -4.58 -12.19
C GLN A 274 49.16 -3.46 -11.95
N LEU A 275 48.72 -2.19 -11.90
CA LEU A 275 49.58 -1.04 -11.58
C LEU A 275 50.27 -1.17 -10.22
N ARG A 276 49.52 -1.58 -9.20
CA ARG A 276 50.04 -1.79 -7.83
C ARG A 276 51.01 -2.96 -7.79
N LEU A 277 50.73 -4.04 -8.52
CA LEU A 277 51.63 -5.18 -8.65
C LEU A 277 52.95 -4.77 -9.33
N GLU A 278 52.88 -4.04 -10.44
CA GLU A 278 54.08 -3.54 -11.15
C GLU A 278 54.94 -2.63 -10.27
N ALA A 279 54.34 -1.75 -9.48
CA ALA A 279 55.06 -0.90 -8.52
C ALA A 279 55.83 -1.73 -7.46
N LEU A 280 55.26 -2.83 -6.98
CA LEU A 280 55.92 -3.75 -6.07
C LEU A 280 57.05 -4.54 -6.75
N GLN A 281 56.86 -5.02 -7.99
CA GLN A 281 57.91 -5.75 -8.71
C GLN A 281 59.09 -4.85 -9.13
N ALA A 282 58.85 -3.57 -9.41
CA ALA A 282 59.90 -2.59 -9.69
C ALA A 282 60.91 -2.49 -8.52
N GLU A 283 60.41 -2.33 -7.30
CA GLU A 283 61.23 -2.31 -6.07
C GLU A 283 61.77 -3.69 -5.67
N ALA A 284 61.22 -4.79 -6.22
CA ALA A 284 61.76 -6.13 -6.03
C ALA A 284 63.12 -6.32 -6.73
N HIS A 285 63.40 -5.60 -7.83
CA HIS A 285 64.44 -5.92 -8.81
C HIS A 285 65.32 -4.73 -9.24
N LEU A 286 65.67 -3.86 -8.28
CA LEU A 286 66.59 -2.74 -8.50
C LEU A 286 68.04 -3.19 -8.77
N LEU A 287 68.75 -2.40 -9.57
CA LEU A 287 70.21 -2.37 -9.64
C LEU A 287 70.71 -1.06 -9.04
N THR A 288 71.82 -1.11 -8.32
CA THR A 288 72.47 0.06 -7.72
C THR A 288 73.92 0.13 -8.19
N GLY A 289 74.48 1.32 -8.38
CA GLY A 289 75.83 1.42 -8.94
C GLY A 289 76.49 2.77 -8.75
N SER A 290 77.75 2.85 -9.17
CA SER A 290 78.52 4.09 -9.21
C SER A 290 79.27 4.23 -10.54
N ALA A 291 79.42 5.46 -11.02
CA ALA A 291 80.00 5.78 -12.33
C ALA A 291 80.78 7.11 -12.30
N ASN A 292 81.74 7.27 -13.21
CA ASN A 292 82.43 8.54 -13.47
C ASN A 292 81.82 9.33 -14.64
N ALA A 293 80.66 8.91 -15.17
CA ALA A 293 79.98 9.49 -16.32
C ALA A 293 79.04 10.66 -15.96
N MET A 294 79.35 11.87 -16.45
CA MET A 294 78.70 13.13 -16.04
C MET A 294 77.30 13.34 -16.64
N GLY A 295 77.02 12.74 -17.81
CA GLY A 295 75.74 12.84 -18.51
C GLY A 295 74.63 11.89 -18.02
N LEU A 296 74.85 11.08 -16.98
CA LEU A 296 73.83 10.17 -16.44
C LEU A 296 72.65 10.96 -15.83
N ALA A 297 71.48 10.93 -16.48
CA ALA A 297 70.28 11.65 -16.05
C ALA A 297 69.10 10.70 -15.75
N THR A 298 68.35 11.02 -14.70
CA THR A 298 67.13 10.28 -14.33
C THR A 298 66.07 10.40 -15.43
N GLY A 299 65.38 9.29 -15.75
CA GLY A 299 64.44 9.21 -16.87
C GLY A 299 65.10 8.85 -18.22
N GLY A 300 66.42 8.94 -18.33
CA GLY A 300 67.18 8.41 -19.46
C GLY A 300 67.54 6.92 -19.31
N ALA A 301 67.93 6.29 -20.42
CA ALA A 301 68.42 4.93 -20.48
C ALA A 301 69.84 4.84 -21.07
N PHE A 302 70.57 3.79 -20.70
CA PHE A 302 71.89 3.50 -21.25
C PHE A 302 72.07 2.00 -21.49
N THR A 303 72.93 1.63 -22.45
CA THR A 303 73.35 0.25 -22.68
C THR A 303 74.68 -0.03 -21.99
N LEU A 304 74.75 -1.04 -21.12
CA LEU A 304 75.98 -1.49 -20.49
C LEU A 304 76.74 -2.46 -21.41
N THR A 305 78.06 -2.29 -21.49
CA THR A 305 78.96 -3.16 -22.27
C THR A 305 80.23 -3.51 -21.46
N GLY A 306 80.92 -4.59 -21.83
CA GLY A 306 82.19 -4.99 -21.21
C GLY A 306 82.08 -5.62 -19.81
N HIS A 307 80.89 -5.75 -19.22
CA HIS A 307 80.73 -6.38 -17.91
C HIS A 307 81.00 -7.90 -17.99
N PRO A 308 81.75 -8.52 -17.04
CA PRO A 308 82.14 -9.94 -17.12
C PRO A 308 80.97 -10.94 -17.11
N ASP A 309 79.89 -10.64 -16.38
CA ASP A 309 78.62 -11.36 -16.47
C ASP A 309 77.84 -10.85 -17.69
N ALA A 310 77.75 -11.70 -18.71
CA ALA A 310 77.12 -11.39 -19.98
C ALA A 310 75.63 -11.02 -19.87
N GLN A 311 74.91 -11.50 -18.84
CA GLN A 311 73.50 -11.16 -18.64
C GLN A 311 73.28 -9.69 -18.26
N ARG A 312 74.35 -8.97 -17.90
CA ARG A 312 74.30 -7.53 -17.60
C ARG A 312 74.67 -6.63 -18.75
N ASN A 313 75.18 -7.16 -19.86
CA ASN A 313 75.46 -6.35 -21.05
C ASN A 313 74.17 -6.11 -21.82
N ARG A 314 73.29 -5.29 -21.25
CA ARG A 314 71.95 -4.95 -21.73
C ARG A 314 71.62 -3.47 -21.45
N ARG A 315 70.42 -3.06 -21.86
CA ARG A 315 69.88 -1.73 -21.61
C ARG A 315 69.29 -1.61 -20.20
N TYR A 316 69.46 -0.45 -19.60
CA TYR A 316 68.98 -0.10 -18.26
C TYR A 316 68.34 1.30 -18.26
N VAL A 317 67.27 1.47 -17.48
CA VAL A 317 66.58 2.75 -17.26
C VAL A 317 67.05 3.35 -15.93
N LEU A 318 67.43 4.63 -15.92
CA LEU A 318 67.86 5.35 -14.72
C LEU A 318 66.64 5.86 -13.94
N ILE A 319 66.40 5.22 -12.79
CA ILE A 319 65.32 5.57 -11.84
C ILE A 319 65.75 6.74 -10.97
N SER A 320 67.04 6.81 -10.62
CA SER A 320 67.59 7.85 -9.77
C SER A 320 69.08 8.06 -10.06
N THR A 321 69.51 9.31 -9.96
CA THR A 321 70.89 9.75 -10.13
C THR A 321 71.24 10.75 -9.02
N GLN A 322 72.16 10.36 -8.14
CA GLN A 322 72.78 11.22 -7.14
C GLN A 322 74.18 11.58 -7.64
N LEU A 323 74.32 12.83 -8.06
CA LEU A 323 75.49 13.38 -8.75
C LEU A 323 76.20 14.34 -7.79
N SER A 324 77.52 14.29 -7.71
CA SER A 324 78.31 15.20 -6.87
C SER A 324 79.59 15.62 -7.59
N TRP A 325 79.72 16.93 -7.80
CA TRP A 325 80.88 17.58 -8.41
C TRP A 325 81.64 18.41 -7.38
N LEU A 326 82.96 18.38 -7.46
CA LEU A 326 83.89 19.13 -6.59
C LEU A 326 84.85 19.94 -7.44
N ALA A 327 84.98 21.24 -7.15
CA ALA A 327 85.92 22.11 -7.82
C ALA A 327 87.37 21.77 -7.44
N ASP A 328 88.24 21.58 -8.46
CA ASP A 328 89.66 21.26 -8.30
C ASP A 328 90.46 22.52 -7.88
N LEU A 329 90.26 22.91 -6.62
CA LEU A 329 90.89 24.07 -5.99
C LEU A 329 92.23 23.69 -5.35
N PRO A 330 93.20 24.63 -5.22
CA PRO A 330 94.55 24.34 -4.68
C PRO A 330 94.60 23.74 -3.27
N ASN A 331 93.53 23.87 -2.49
CA ASN A 331 93.37 23.32 -1.14
C ASN A 331 92.25 22.27 -1.06
N SER A 332 91.74 21.75 -2.19
CA SER A 332 90.60 20.81 -2.17
C SER A 332 91.03 19.46 -1.57
N ASN A 333 90.13 18.84 -0.82
CA ASN A 333 90.29 17.45 -0.37
C ASN A 333 89.88 16.43 -1.45
N ALA A 334 89.73 16.85 -2.71
CA ALA A 334 89.47 15.94 -3.81
C ALA A 334 90.71 15.07 -4.04
N GLN A 335 90.63 13.79 -3.66
CA GLN A 335 91.73 12.81 -3.78
C GLN A 335 91.89 12.32 -5.24
N GLY A 336 91.92 13.26 -6.18
CA GLY A 336 91.79 13.04 -7.62
C GLY A 336 90.34 12.89 -8.11
N THR A 337 89.36 12.63 -7.25
CA THR A 337 87.96 12.42 -7.65
C THR A 337 87.18 13.74 -7.67
N ASN A 338 87.08 14.35 -8.86
CA ASN A 338 86.39 15.64 -9.06
C ASN A 338 84.87 15.48 -9.33
N PHE A 339 84.41 14.27 -9.62
CA PHE A 339 83.01 13.92 -9.84
C PHE A 339 82.72 12.46 -9.45
N VAL A 340 81.53 12.19 -8.92
CA VAL A 340 80.95 10.85 -8.73
C VAL A 340 79.46 10.89 -9.07
N CYS A 341 78.98 9.86 -9.79
CA CYS A 341 77.57 9.51 -9.89
C CYS A 341 77.30 8.23 -9.08
N GLU A 342 76.32 8.25 -8.18
CA GLU A 342 75.66 7.06 -7.65
C GLU A 342 74.27 6.96 -8.29
N TYR A 343 73.82 5.76 -8.66
CA TYR A 343 72.56 5.61 -9.41
C TYR A 343 71.76 4.37 -9.03
N LEU A 344 70.44 4.45 -9.25
CA LEU A 344 69.49 3.34 -9.23
C LEU A 344 68.94 3.10 -10.63
N ALA A 345 68.88 1.84 -11.06
CA ALA A 345 68.42 1.47 -12.40
C ALA A 345 67.53 0.21 -12.40
N LEU A 346 66.61 0.15 -13.36
CA LEU A 346 65.81 -1.04 -13.70
C LEU A 346 66.27 -1.61 -15.03
N ALA A 347 66.08 -2.92 -15.23
CA ALA A 347 66.25 -3.54 -16.53
C ALA A 347 65.12 -3.10 -17.47
N ASP A 348 65.42 -2.99 -18.77
CA ASP A 348 64.47 -2.57 -19.81
C ASP A 348 63.29 -3.55 -20.06
N ASP A 349 63.27 -4.72 -19.40
CA ASP A 349 62.12 -5.64 -19.40
C ASP A 349 61.20 -5.51 -18.17
N GLN A 350 61.52 -4.61 -17.22
CA GLN A 350 60.70 -4.36 -16.04
C GLN A 350 60.02 -2.97 -16.13
N PRO A 351 58.69 -2.89 -16.07
CA PRO A 351 58.00 -1.61 -16.01
C PRO A 351 58.29 -0.89 -14.68
N PHE A 352 58.44 0.43 -14.73
CA PHE A 352 58.42 1.27 -13.53
C PHE A 352 56.99 1.75 -13.26
N ARG A 353 56.59 1.72 -11.98
CA ARG A 353 55.46 2.48 -11.44
C ARG A 353 55.85 3.05 -10.09
N PRO A 354 55.35 4.24 -9.70
CA PRO A 354 55.55 4.75 -8.36
C PRO A 354 54.85 3.87 -7.33
N LEU A 355 55.48 3.67 -6.17
CA LEU A 355 54.78 3.18 -5.00
C LEU A 355 53.82 4.27 -4.48
N ARG A 356 52.67 3.84 -3.93
CA ARG A 356 51.74 4.71 -3.20
C ARG A 356 52.32 5.04 -1.83
N LEU A 357 53.24 6.00 -1.78
CA LEU A 357 53.97 6.44 -0.58
C LEU A 357 53.40 7.73 0.02
N THR A 358 52.78 8.58 -0.81
CA THR A 358 52.21 9.84 -0.34
C THR A 358 50.95 9.54 0.49
N PRO A 359 50.88 10.00 1.75
CA PRO A 359 49.76 9.70 2.62
C PRO A 359 48.46 10.31 2.09
N TRP A 360 47.34 9.65 2.39
CA TRP A 360 46.01 10.24 2.23
C TRP A 360 45.79 11.29 3.33
N PRO A 361 45.02 12.36 3.06
CA PRO A 361 44.71 13.39 4.06
C PRO A 361 44.04 12.79 5.29
N GLU A 362 44.45 13.23 6.48
CA GLU A 362 43.87 12.75 7.74
C GLU A 362 42.38 13.12 7.84
N LEU A 363 41.56 12.14 8.21
CA LEU A 363 40.12 12.31 8.36
C LEU A 363 39.81 13.05 9.67
N PRO A 364 39.21 14.26 9.63
CA PRO A 364 38.82 14.98 10.85
C PRO A 364 37.57 14.39 11.55
N GLY A 365 36.98 13.34 10.99
CA GLY A 365 35.75 12.70 11.47
C GLY A 365 34.53 13.14 10.66
N THR A 366 33.47 13.57 11.36
CA THR A 366 32.21 14.02 10.74
C THR A 366 32.23 15.54 10.54
N HIS A 367 31.92 16.00 9.33
CA HIS A 367 31.76 17.42 9.02
C HIS A 367 30.31 17.89 9.12
N SER A 368 30.11 19.20 9.24
CA SER A 368 28.84 19.85 8.91
C SER A 368 28.88 20.39 7.48
N ALA A 369 27.73 20.41 6.81
CA ALA A 369 27.53 21.02 5.50
C ALA A 369 26.09 21.53 5.37
N THR A 370 25.89 22.53 4.51
CA THR A 370 24.56 23.09 4.22
C THR A 370 23.99 22.42 2.97
N VAL A 371 22.72 22.02 2.97
CA VAL A 371 22.05 21.42 1.80
C VAL A 371 21.76 22.49 0.75
N VAL A 372 22.07 22.20 -0.51
CA VAL A 372 22.01 23.17 -1.63
C VAL A 372 21.28 22.60 -2.85
N GLY A 373 20.94 23.48 -3.80
CA GLY A 373 20.23 23.14 -5.03
C GLY A 373 19.93 24.37 -5.89
N PRO A 374 19.25 24.19 -7.03
CA PRO A 374 18.93 25.26 -7.98
C PRO A 374 18.20 26.46 -7.34
N PRO A 375 18.41 27.69 -7.82
CA PRO A 375 17.79 28.90 -7.26
C PRO A 375 16.26 28.79 -7.14
N GLY A 376 15.76 28.94 -5.91
CA GLY A 376 14.32 28.85 -5.60
C GLY A 376 13.78 27.42 -5.42
N SER A 377 14.63 26.39 -5.48
CA SER A 377 14.24 25.03 -5.07
C SER A 377 14.23 24.90 -3.54
N GLU A 378 13.17 24.31 -2.99
CA GLU A 378 13.05 24.02 -1.55
C GLU A 378 13.59 22.60 -1.23
N VAL A 379 13.50 21.69 -2.18
CA VAL A 379 14.04 20.32 -2.12
C VAL A 379 14.71 20.02 -3.45
N HIS A 380 15.97 19.58 -3.39
CA HIS A 380 16.73 19.12 -4.55
C HIS A 380 17.23 17.70 -4.28
N THR A 381 16.72 16.73 -5.04
CA THR A 381 16.98 15.30 -4.84
C THR A 381 16.85 14.52 -6.15
N ASP A 382 17.54 13.40 -6.24
CA ASP A 382 17.49 12.47 -7.37
C ASP A 382 16.57 11.26 -7.14
N SER A 383 16.59 10.30 -8.07
CA SER A 383 15.82 9.04 -8.01
C SER A 383 16.19 8.08 -6.87
N LEU A 384 17.30 8.33 -6.16
CA LEU A 384 17.81 7.51 -5.06
C LEU A 384 17.69 8.19 -3.68
N GLY A 385 17.11 9.40 -3.62
CA GLY A 385 17.08 10.18 -2.38
C GLY A 385 18.46 10.73 -1.99
N ARG A 386 19.29 11.07 -2.98
CA ARG A 386 20.56 11.78 -2.77
C ARG A 386 20.33 13.29 -2.73
N ILE A 387 21.24 14.02 -2.10
CA ILE A 387 21.25 15.49 -2.01
C ILE A 387 22.60 16.04 -2.49
N ARG A 388 22.67 17.37 -2.70
CA ARG A 388 23.92 18.11 -2.82
C ARG A 388 24.12 19.02 -1.60
N VAL A 389 25.37 19.30 -1.26
CA VAL A 389 25.75 20.10 -0.08
C VAL A 389 26.90 21.08 -0.40
N HIS A 390 26.90 22.25 0.23
CA HIS A 390 28.08 23.10 0.31
C HIS A 390 28.78 22.87 1.66
N PHE A 391 30.05 22.48 1.62
CA PHE A 391 30.88 22.30 2.80
C PHE A 391 31.41 23.66 3.27
N HIS A 392 31.36 23.93 4.58
CA HIS A 392 31.77 25.24 5.13
C HIS A 392 33.25 25.58 4.96
N TRP A 393 34.08 24.61 4.54
CA TRP A 393 35.50 24.81 4.19
C TRP A 393 35.74 24.98 2.68
N ASP A 394 34.75 24.73 1.82
CA ASP A 394 34.88 24.94 0.37
C ASP A 394 34.73 26.43 0.03
N ARG A 395 35.64 26.90 -0.82
CA ARG A 395 35.78 28.29 -1.26
C ARG A 395 35.77 28.44 -2.79
N TYR A 396 35.54 27.36 -3.53
CA TYR A 396 35.85 27.27 -4.96
C TYR A 396 34.70 26.78 -5.86
N HIS A 397 33.47 26.67 -5.34
CA HIS A 397 32.30 26.44 -6.18
C HIS A 397 32.00 27.62 -7.14
N SER A 398 31.38 27.30 -8.28
CA SER A 398 30.87 28.28 -9.25
C SER A 398 29.41 28.67 -9.00
N THR A 399 28.62 27.70 -8.53
CA THR A 399 27.18 27.79 -8.24
C THR A 399 26.88 26.94 -7.01
N GLU A 400 25.92 27.37 -6.20
CA GLU A 400 25.43 26.57 -5.06
C GLU A 400 24.87 25.21 -5.52
N GLU A 401 24.24 25.17 -6.70
CA GLU A 401 23.57 23.96 -7.20
C GLU A 401 24.54 22.83 -7.61
N ASP A 402 25.82 23.13 -7.85
CA ASP A 402 26.88 22.18 -8.22
C ASP A 402 28.01 22.08 -7.17
N ALA A 403 27.81 22.59 -5.94
CA ALA A 403 28.86 22.61 -4.91
C ALA A 403 29.37 21.21 -4.47
N SER A 404 28.63 20.13 -4.73
CA SER A 404 29.08 18.74 -4.51
C SER A 404 28.54 17.75 -5.54
N CYS A 405 29.12 16.55 -5.53
CA CYS A 405 28.49 15.34 -6.06
C CYS A 405 27.21 14.97 -5.30
N TRP A 406 26.56 13.88 -5.71
CA TRP A 406 25.32 13.41 -5.11
C TRP A 406 25.55 12.55 -3.85
N LEU A 407 25.41 13.15 -2.68
CA LEU A 407 25.52 12.47 -1.37
C LEU A 407 24.27 11.64 -1.08
N ARG A 408 24.45 10.36 -0.73
CA ARG A 408 23.38 9.55 -0.14
C ARG A 408 23.01 10.07 1.26
N VAL A 409 21.72 9.99 1.61
CA VAL A 409 21.20 10.35 2.93
C VAL A 409 20.82 9.10 3.73
N SER A 410 21.36 8.98 4.93
CA SER A 410 20.97 7.96 5.92
C SER A 410 19.51 8.14 6.32
N GLN A 411 18.71 7.08 6.20
CA GLN A 411 17.30 7.07 6.55
C GLN A 411 17.05 6.21 7.79
N ALA A 412 16.08 6.60 8.62
CA ALA A 412 15.76 5.89 9.86
C ALA A 412 15.37 4.41 9.65
N TRP A 413 14.82 4.06 8.48
CA TRP A 413 14.55 2.68 8.06
C TRP A 413 14.47 2.60 6.53
N ALA A 414 15.29 1.76 5.89
CA ALA A 414 15.29 1.60 4.43
C ALA A 414 15.15 0.12 4.03
N GLY A 415 14.32 -0.16 3.03
CA GLY A 415 14.05 -1.48 2.48
C GLY A 415 13.70 -1.42 0.99
N LYS A 416 13.49 -2.60 0.38
CA LYS A 416 13.27 -2.71 -1.08
C LYS A 416 11.87 -2.18 -1.48
N GLY A 417 11.78 -0.87 -1.72
CA GLY A 417 10.53 -0.18 -2.08
C GLY A 417 9.64 0.18 -0.90
N TRP A 418 10.18 0.19 0.33
CA TRP A 418 9.46 0.53 1.56
C TRP A 418 10.44 1.05 2.62
N GLY A 419 9.97 1.86 3.57
CA GLY A 419 10.79 2.43 4.63
C GLY A 419 10.25 3.77 5.13
N PHE A 420 11.11 4.49 5.84
CA PHE A 420 10.92 5.90 6.21
C PHE A 420 11.78 6.76 5.28
N VAL A 421 11.22 7.86 4.76
CA VAL A 421 11.95 8.82 3.93
C VAL A 421 11.62 10.23 4.41
N ALA A 422 12.63 10.95 4.89
CA ALA A 422 12.56 12.38 5.14
C ALA A 422 13.75 13.05 4.42
N MET A 423 13.47 13.77 3.34
CA MET A 423 14.51 14.44 2.57
C MET A 423 14.90 15.77 3.22
N PRO A 424 16.20 16.02 3.46
CA PRO A 424 16.71 17.34 3.81
C PRO A 424 16.32 18.37 2.75
N ARG A 425 16.02 19.59 3.21
CA ARG A 425 15.62 20.74 2.39
C ARG A 425 16.80 21.68 2.18
N VAL A 426 16.77 22.45 1.10
CA VAL A 426 17.78 23.48 0.80
C VAL A 426 17.85 24.47 1.98
N GLY A 427 19.07 24.81 2.41
CA GLY A 427 19.33 25.66 3.58
C GLY A 427 19.36 24.93 4.93
N GLN A 428 19.09 23.62 5.00
CA GLN A 428 19.22 22.84 6.24
C GLN A 428 20.66 22.37 6.48
N GLU A 429 21.00 22.11 7.74
CA GLU A 429 22.33 21.63 8.14
C GLU A 429 22.35 20.10 8.29
N VAL A 430 23.32 19.45 7.62
CA VAL A 430 23.51 18.00 7.61
C VAL A 430 24.90 17.62 8.08
N LEU A 431 24.98 16.49 8.79
CA LEU A 431 26.23 15.90 9.24
C LEU A 431 26.73 14.88 8.21
N ILE A 432 27.95 15.08 7.70
CA ILE A 432 28.57 14.28 6.65
C ILE A 432 29.67 13.39 7.25
N ALA A 433 29.53 12.08 7.09
CA ALA A 433 30.58 11.10 7.33
C ALA A 433 31.19 10.62 6.00
N TYR A 434 32.34 9.96 6.09
CA TYR A 434 33.12 9.53 4.93
C TYR A 434 33.26 8.00 4.91
N LEU A 435 32.73 7.36 3.87
CA LEU A 435 32.74 5.91 3.74
C LEU A 435 34.16 5.39 3.52
N ASP A 436 34.48 4.26 4.15
CA ASP A 436 35.77 3.58 4.04
C ASP A 436 36.99 4.47 4.42
N GLY A 437 36.75 5.61 5.07
CA GLY A 437 37.78 6.61 5.34
C GLY A 437 38.21 7.43 4.13
N GLN A 438 37.34 7.64 3.14
CA GLN A 438 37.66 8.39 1.92
C GLN A 438 36.83 9.67 1.83
N LEU A 439 37.52 10.82 1.78
CA LEU A 439 36.88 12.13 1.58
C LEU A 439 36.10 12.21 0.26
N ASP A 440 36.53 11.42 -0.73
CA ASP A 440 35.88 11.24 -2.03
C ASP A 440 34.55 10.44 -1.96
N ARG A 441 34.20 9.86 -0.78
CA ARG A 441 32.97 9.07 -0.55
C ARG A 441 32.06 9.65 0.55
N PRO A 442 31.55 10.90 0.43
CA PRO A 442 30.70 11.51 1.45
C PRO A 442 29.31 10.87 1.56
N LEU A 443 28.79 10.80 2.79
CA LEU A 443 27.47 10.28 3.16
C LEU A 443 26.84 11.20 4.22
N ALA A 444 25.64 11.72 3.98
CA ALA A 444 24.90 12.45 5.02
C ALA A 444 24.31 11.45 6.04
N VAL A 445 24.77 11.51 7.29
CA VAL A 445 24.43 10.57 8.36
C VAL A 445 23.46 11.12 9.40
N GLY A 446 23.23 12.44 9.43
CA GLY A 446 22.30 13.08 10.35
C GLY A 446 21.95 14.51 9.93
N MET A 447 21.04 15.12 10.68
CA MET A 447 20.57 16.50 10.52
C MET A 447 20.64 17.20 11.89
N VAL A 448 20.89 18.50 11.91
CA VAL A 448 20.92 19.30 13.15
C VAL A 448 20.13 20.60 13.01
N TYR A 449 19.64 21.10 14.14
CA TYR A 449 19.02 22.43 14.24
C TYR A 449 20.08 23.47 14.59
N ASN A 450 19.95 24.68 14.02
CA ASN A 450 20.90 25.78 14.18
C ASN A 450 20.16 27.13 14.31
N GLY A 451 20.87 28.25 14.13
CA GLY A 451 20.30 29.60 14.29
C GLY A 451 19.22 29.94 13.25
N ASP A 452 19.42 29.53 11.99
CA ASP A 452 18.51 29.79 10.87
C ASP A 452 17.42 28.71 10.75
N ASN A 453 17.73 27.49 11.19
CA ASN A 453 16.84 26.34 11.27
C ASN A 453 16.59 25.97 12.75
N PRO A 454 15.77 26.72 13.49
CA PRO A 454 15.48 26.43 14.89
C PRO A 454 14.61 25.18 15.07
N VAL A 455 14.61 24.65 16.28
CA VAL A 455 13.72 23.57 16.74
C VAL A 455 12.23 23.94 16.57
N PRO A 456 11.32 22.97 16.32
CA PRO A 456 9.91 23.22 16.08
C PRO A 456 9.10 23.61 17.34
N TYR A 457 9.71 23.59 18.53
CA TYR A 457 9.08 23.89 19.82
C TYR A 457 9.89 24.98 20.56
N ASP A 458 9.22 25.78 21.39
CA ASP A 458 9.82 26.89 22.15
C ASP A 458 10.67 26.36 23.33
N LEU A 459 11.87 25.85 23.03
CA LEU A 459 12.78 25.27 24.02
C LEU A 459 13.61 26.36 24.73
N PRO A 460 13.84 26.24 26.05
CA PRO A 460 13.56 25.10 26.93
C PRO A 460 12.16 25.10 27.58
N LYS A 461 11.31 26.09 27.29
CA LYS A 461 9.99 26.28 27.92
C LYS A 461 9.00 25.15 27.60
N ASP A 462 9.04 24.62 26.37
CA ASP A 462 8.22 23.51 25.90
C ASP A 462 8.97 22.15 25.87
N ILE A 463 9.94 21.95 26.78
CA ILE A 463 10.74 20.70 26.94
C ILE A 463 9.93 19.40 27.10
N ARG A 464 8.64 19.49 27.42
CA ARG A 464 7.68 18.39 27.51
C ARG A 464 7.18 17.86 26.16
N TYR A 465 7.46 18.57 25.06
CA TYR A 465 7.03 18.16 23.72
C TYR A 465 8.09 17.31 23.02
N SER A 466 7.68 16.17 22.49
CA SER A 466 8.47 15.34 21.57
C SER A 466 7.62 14.98 20.34
N GLY A 467 8.24 14.74 19.17
CA GLY A 467 7.48 14.37 17.96
C GLY A 467 8.08 14.84 16.65
N MET A 468 7.24 14.87 15.62
CA MET A 468 7.59 15.29 14.26
C MET A 468 6.63 16.38 13.77
N VAL A 469 7.17 17.43 13.16
CA VAL A 469 6.42 18.55 12.56
C VAL A 469 6.93 18.73 11.13
N SER A 470 6.05 18.60 10.14
CA SER A 470 6.37 18.82 8.74
C SER A 470 6.10 20.27 8.32
N ARG A 471 6.43 20.61 7.07
CA ARG A 471 6.02 21.86 6.45
C ARG A 471 5.56 21.63 5.01
N SER A 472 4.44 22.23 4.63
CA SER A 472 4.00 22.29 3.24
C SER A 472 5.09 22.86 2.34
N LEU A 473 5.36 22.19 1.22
CA LEU A 473 6.31 22.64 0.20
C LEU A 473 5.77 23.88 -0.53
N CYS A 474 6.67 24.56 -1.26
CA CYS A 474 6.46 25.83 -1.94
C CYS A 474 6.29 27.00 -0.95
N ASN A 475 7.26 27.15 -0.04
CA ASN A 475 7.36 28.23 0.94
C ASN A 475 6.22 28.25 1.99
N GLY A 476 5.85 27.07 2.50
CA GLY A 476 4.83 26.93 3.55
C GLY A 476 5.14 27.77 4.80
N GLN A 477 4.14 28.53 5.25
CA GLN A 477 4.23 29.38 6.43
C GLN A 477 4.16 28.56 7.72
N VAL A 478 4.55 29.15 8.86
CA VAL A 478 4.59 28.48 10.18
C VAL A 478 3.37 27.60 10.50
N PRO A 479 2.10 28.04 10.32
CA PRO A 479 0.94 27.20 10.64
C PRO A 479 0.65 26.07 9.63
N GLN A 480 1.30 26.05 8.46
CA GLN A 480 0.95 25.14 7.35
C GLN A 480 1.66 23.79 7.45
N ALA A 481 1.33 23.02 8.48
CA ALA A 481 2.09 21.87 8.94
C ALA A 481 1.21 20.65 9.25
N SER A 482 1.72 19.46 8.97
CA SER A 482 1.17 18.22 9.55
C SER A 482 2.11 17.75 10.66
N GLN A 483 1.57 17.32 11.80
CA GLN A 483 2.38 16.93 12.96
C GLN A 483 1.82 15.76 13.76
N ILE A 484 2.74 15.05 14.40
CA ILE A 484 2.50 14.06 15.44
C ILE A 484 3.34 14.48 16.64
N THR A 485 2.68 15.00 17.69
CA THR A 485 3.35 15.54 18.88
C THR A 485 2.83 14.84 20.14
N PHE A 486 3.74 14.37 20.97
CA PHE A 486 3.51 13.87 22.31
C PHE A 486 3.80 15.00 23.31
N ASP A 487 2.90 15.17 24.28
CA ASP A 487 3.00 16.10 25.40
C ASP A 487 3.12 15.26 26.67
N ASP A 488 4.34 15.12 27.18
CA ASP A 488 4.67 14.23 28.30
C ASP A 488 4.45 14.89 29.68
N GLN A 489 3.57 15.90 29.75
CA GLN A 489 3.22 16.56 31.01
C GLN A 489 2.41 15.63 31.92
N ARG A 490 3.03 15.17 33.01
CA ARG A 490 2.38 14.29 33.98
C ARG A 490 1.04 14.85 34.50
N GLY A 491 -0.04 14.09 34.32
CA GLY A 491 -1.41 14.48 34.66
C GLY A 491 -2.08 15.42 33.65
N SER A 492 -1.50 15.59 32.47
CA SER A 492 -2.03 16.38 31.34
C SER A 492 -1.52 15.81 29.99
N GLU A 493 -1.17 14.52 29.98
CA GLU A 493 -0.52 13.83 28.86
C GLU A 493 -1.41 13.83 27.61
N ARG A 494 -0.83 14.15 26.45
CA ARG A 494 -1.61 14.34 25.21
C ARG A 494 -0.84 13.95 23.96
N LEU A 495 -1.43 13.06 23.15
CA LEU A 495 -1.05 12.87 21.76
C LEU A 495 -1.86 13.83 20.87
N MET A 496 -1.18 14.68 20.11
CA MET A 496 -1.77 15.52 19.07
C MET A 496 -1.42 14.98 17.69
N LEU A 497 -2.46 14.60 16.93
CA LEU A 497 -2.38 14.30 15.51
C LEU A 497 -3.01 15.47 14.74
N HIS A 498 -2.30 16.06 13.79
CA HIS A 498 -2.79 17.16 12.97
C HIS A 498 -2.33 16.99 11.52
N ALA A 499 -3.25 17.26 10.58
CA ALA A 499 -2.99 17.26 9.16
C ALA A 499 -3.47 18.59 8.56
N GLU A 500 -2.63 19.22 7.74
CA GLU A 500 -2.90 20.51 7.06
C GLU A 500 -4.12 20.44 6.11
N ARG A 501 -4.40 19.28 5.51
CA ARG A 501 -5.48 19.12 4.53
C ARG A 501 -6.35 17.87 4.76
N ASP A 502 -5.87 16.71 4.32
CA ASP A 502 -6.62 15.46 4.39
C ASP A 502 -5.98 14.51 5.41
N LEU A 503 -6.79 13.90 6.27
CA LEU A 503 -6.39 12.80 7.13
C LEU A 503 -7.11 11.52 6.67
N GLN A 504 -6.36 10.61 6.04
CA GLN A 504 -6.84 9.28 5.69
C GLN A 504 -6.33 8.26 6.70
N GLN A 505 -7.20 7.36 7.15
CA GLN A 505 -6.87 6.20 7.96
C GLN A 505 -7.54 4.97 7.34
N THR A 506 -6.79 3.87 7.19
CA THR A 506 -7.29 2.59 6.68
C THR A 506 -6.82 1.45 7.58
N ALA A 507 -7.62 0.40 7.67
CA ALA A 507 -7.27 -0.83 8.39
C ALA A 507 -7.87 -2.03 7.65
N GLU A 508 -7.01 -2.85 7.05
CA GLU A 508 -7.40 -3.98 6.17
C GLU A 508 -8.18 -5.12 6.87
N ARG A 509 -8.43 -5.01 8.18
CA ARG A 509 -9.13 -6.04 8.96
C ARG A 509 -9.97 -5.45 10.09
N ASN A 510 -9.32 -4.99 11.16
CA ASN A 510 -9.97 -4.51 12.37
C ASN A 510 -9.39 -3.14 12.75
N GLN A 511 -10.25 -2.14 12.93
CA GLN A 511 -9.92 -0.92 13.67
C GLN A 511 -10.61 -0.99 15.05
N SER A 512 -9.90 -0.59 16.11
CA SER A 512 -10.45 -0.54 17.47
C SER A 512 -10.06 0.78 18.11
N VAL A 513 -11.01 1.43 18.78
CA VAL A 513 -10.81 2.70 19.47
C VAL A 513 -11.47 2.58 20.84
N ALA A 514 -10.67 2.64 21.90
CA ALA A 514 -11.13 2.63 23.29
C ALA A 514 -10.75 3.96 23.94
N VAL A 515 -11.72 4.64 24.55
CA VAL A 515 -11.53 5.94 25.21
C VAL A 515 -12.02 5.83 26.65
N GLY A 516 -11.10 5.98 27.61
CA GLY A 516 -11.39 5.78 29.03
C GLY A 516 -12.22 6.87 29.72
N ASN A 517 -12.61 7.93 28.99
CA ASN A 517 -13.47 9.00 29.51
C ASN A 517 -14.46 9.54 28.46
N HIS A 518 -14.06 10.51 27.65
CA HIS A 518 -14.95 11.18 26.68
C HIS A 518 -14.32 11.25 25.28
N MET A 519 -15.10 10.92 24.25
CA MET A 519 -14.73 11.12 22.83
C MET A 519 -15.59 12.23 22.25
N ASN A 520 -14.96 13.29 21.73
CA ASN A 520 -15.63 14.41 21.06
C ASN A 520 -15.29 14.40 19.57
N LEU A 521 -16.29 14.19 18.71
CA LEU A 521 -16.16 14.28 17.26
C LEU A 521 -16.95 15.49 16.75
N CYS A 522 -16.28 16.39 16.03
CA CYS A 522 -16.90 17.55 15.39
C CYS A 522 -16.61 17.52 13.89
N VAL A 523 -17.64 17.63 13.06
CA VAL A 523 -17.53 17.62 11.59
C VAL A 523 -18.36 18.77 11.02
N ALA A 524 -17.67 19.80 10.52
CA ALA A 524 -18.30 21.07 10.14
C ALA A 524 -19.11 21.05 8.82
N ARG A 525 -19.12 19.93 8.07
CA ARG A 525 -19.81 19.81 6.78
C ARG A 525 -20.65 18.54 6.66
N ILE A 526 -20.02 17.40 6.41
CA ILE A 526 -20.71 16.11 6.17
C ILE A 526 -19.90 15.00 6.85
N LEU A 527 -20.56 14.20 7.68
CA LEU A 527 -20.07 12.93 8.19
C LEU A 527 -20.84 11.80 7.51
N THR A 528 -20.15 11.01 6.69
CA THR A 528 -20.71 9.82 6.04
C THR A 528 -20.15 8.58 6.74
N ILE A 529 -21.02 7.71 7.24
CA ILE A 529 -20.65 6.42 7.80
C ILE A 529 -21.30 5.33 6.95
N THR A 530 -20.49 4.52 6.28
CA THR A 530 -20.93 3.39 5.47
C THR A 530 -20.48 2.09 6.14
N THR A 531 -21.43 1.23 6.48
CA THR A 531 -21.16 -0.13 6.96
C THR A 531 -21.44 -1.16 5.86
N GLY A 532 -20.78 -2.31 5.93
CA GLY A 532 -21.08 -3.45 5.06
C GLY A 532 -22.41 -4.13 5.41
N ALA A 533 -22.64 -5.32 4.85
CA ALA A 533 -23.85 -6.11 5.09
C ALA A 533 -23.96 -6.61 6.56
N TYR A 534 -24.45 -5.73 7.43
CA TYR A 534 -24.67 -5.99 8.85
C TYR A 534 -25.94 -6.83 9.04
N SER A 535 -25.78 -8.07 9.50
CA SER A 535 -26.89 -8.92 9.93
C SER A 535 -27.04 -8.84 11.45
N PRO A 536 -28.17 -8.33 11.99
CA PRO A 536 -28.37 -8.17 13.43
C PRO A 536 -28.74 -9.51 14.10
N ALA A 537 -27.82 -10.47 14.05
CA ALA A 537 -27.90 -11.73 14.79
C ALA A 537 -26.95 -11.68 16.00
N ALA A 538 -27.51 -11.75 17.21
CA ALA A 538 -26.79 -11.71 18.49
C ALA A 538 -25.97 -10.44 18.77
N ALA A 539 -26.45 -9.26 18.34
CA ALA A 539 -26.11 -8.02 19.02
C ALA A 539 -26.97 -7.91 20.29
N ASP A 540 -26.46 -8.41 21.43
CA ASP A 540 -27.05 -8.11 22.74
C ASP A 540 -26.78 -6.62 23.07
N ALA A 541 -27.71 -5.77 22.65
CA ALA A 541 -27.69 -4.33 22.92
C ALA A 541 -28.11 -4.03 24.37
N SER A 542 -27.48 -4.74 25.33
CA SER A 542 -27.64 -4.57 26.77
C SER A 542 -27.10 -3.22 27.22
N THR A 543 -27.88 -2.18 26.92
CA THR A 543 -27.65 -0.81 27.38
C THR A 543 -27.91 -0.75 28.88
N SER A 544 -26.94 -1.21 29.68
CA SER A 544 -26.97 -1.23 31.13
C SER A 544 -26.75 0.19 31.68
N SER A 545 -27.73 1.07 31.42
CA SER A 545 -27.78 2.45 31.90
C SER A 545 -28.00 2.51 33.40
N GLY A 546 -26.90 2.34 34.15
CA GLY A 546 -26.84 2.46 35.60
C GLY A 546 -27.14 3.88 36.09
N SER A 547 -28.43 4.21 36.16
CA SER A 547 -29.04 5.37 36.85
C SER A 547 -28.70 6.79 36.37
N SER A 548 -29.78 7.58 36.22
CA SER A 548 -29.88 9.05 36.11
C SER A 548 -29.69 9.76 34.74
N SER A 549 -30.75 10.51 34.38
CA SER A 549 -30.83 11.69 33.47
C SER A 549 -30.33 11.61 32.02
N ASP A 550 -31.30 11.48 31.10
CA ASP A 550 -31.41 12.11 29.77
C ASP A 550 -30.14 12.53 29.00
N ALA A 551 -29.59 11.59 28.23
CA ALA A 551 -28.90 11.89 26.96
C ALA A 551 -28.96 10.70 25.95
N GLY A 552 -30.05 9.93 25.94
CA GLY A 552 -30.22 8.89 24.93
C GLY A 552 -30.37 9.50 23.53
N VAL A 553 -29.40 9.26 22.64
CA VAL A 553 -29.42 9.78 21.25
C VAL A 553 -30.45 9.01 20.41
N SER A 554 -31.73 9.27 20.68
CA SER A 554 -32.78 9.03 19.71
C SER A 554 -32.56 9.97 18.54
N PHE A 555 -32.30 9.43 17.35
CA PHE A 555 -32.55 10.19 16.13
C PHE A 555 -34.05 10.52 16.10
N LYS A 556 -34.39 11.77 16.40
CA LYS A 556 -35.70 12.39 16.10
C LYS A 556 -35.53 13.33 14.90
N PRO A 557 -35.23 12.83 13.70
CA PRO A 557 -35.11 13.69 12.54
C PRO A 557 -36.48 14.26 12.20
N VAL A 558 -36.48 15.43 11.56
CA VAL A 558 -37.71 16.04 11.06
C VAL A 558 -38.29 15.22 9.89
N ALA A 559 -37.45 14.43 9.19
CA ALA A 559 -37.86 13.45 8.20
C ALA A 559 -36.97 12.18 8.23
N ASN A 560 -37.58 10.99 8.23
CA ASN A 560 -36.96 9.70 7.92
C ASN A 560 -37.34 9.25 6.50
N SER A 561 -36.45 8.51 5.83
CA SER A 561 -36.76 7.76 4.60
C SER A 561 -36.06 6.41 4.64
N VAL A 562 -36.80 5.31 4.52
CA VAL A 562 -36.29 3.94 4.71
C VAL A 562 -36.77 3.02 3.59
N THR A 563 -35.87 2.19 3.05
CA THR A 563 -36.21 1.14 2.08
C THR A 563 -35.62 -0.21 2.50
N GLY A 564 -36.39 -1.29 2.39
CA GLY A 564 -35.99 -2.59 2.94
C GLY A 564 -37.17 -3.57 3.09
N ILE A 565 -36.93 -4.80 3.54
CA ILE A 565 -38.01 -5.80 3.69
C ILE A 565 -38.89 -5.46 4.89
N SER A 566 -38.29 -5.18 6.05
CA SER A 566 -38.99 -4.85 7.30
C SER A 566 -38.42 -3.55 7.88
N ASN A 567 -39.21 -2.48 7.82
CA ASN A 567 -38.78 -1.13 8.18
C ASN A 567 -39.48 -0.64 9.46
N SER A 568 -38.76 0.04 10.34
CA SER A 568 -39.31 0.69 11.53
C SER A 568 -38.75 2.11 11.65
N ALA A 569 -39.60 3.12 11.80
CA ALA A 569 -39.21 4.53 11.81
C ALA A 569 -39.93 5.34 12.89
N THR A 570 -39.17 6.19 13.60
CA THR A 570 -39.70 7.14 14.60
C THR A 570 -39.12 8.53 14.34
N GLY A 571 -39.97 9.55 14.20
CA GLY A 571 -39.54 10.90 13.80
C GLY A 571 -40.72 11.87 13.65
N VAL A 572 -40.49 13.11 13.22
CA VAL A 572 -41.61 14.03 12.94
C VAL A 572 -42.32 13.63 11.66
N SER A 573 -41.56 13.41 10.59
CA SER A 573 -42.06 12.85 9.33
C SER A 573 -41.36 11.50 9.05
N ASN A 574 -42.09 10.51 8.55
CA ASN A 574 -41.51 9.21 8.17
C ASN A 574 -41.99 8.79 6.78
N SER A 575 -41.08 8.30 5.94
CA SER A 575 -41.37 7.66 4.65
C SER A 575 -40.76 6.26 4.63
N ALA A 576 -41.51 5.23 4.25
CA ALA A 576 -41.04 3.84 4.24
C ALA A 576 -41.55 3.06 3.03
N THR A 577 -40.67 2.30 2.36
CA THR A 577 -41.03 1.42 1.24
C THR A 577 -40.47 0.02 1.47
N GLY A 578 -41.33 -1.01 1.51
CA GLY A 578 -40.90 -2.36 1.89
C GLY A 578 -41.97 -3.43 1.80
N VAL A 579 -41.74 -4.58 2.45
CA VAL A 579 -42.79 -5.62 2.61
C VAL A 579 -43.62 -5.28 3.84
N SER A 580 -42.97 -5.03 4.98
CA SER A 580 -43.60 -4.65 6.24
C SER A 580 -43.04 -3.32 6.75
N ASN A 581 -43.89 -2.33 7.00
CA ASN A 581 -43.48 -1.01 7.50
C ASN A 581 -44.18 -0.68 8.82
N SER A 582 -43.43 -0.14 9.79
CA SER A 582 -43.94 0.42 11.05
C SER A 582 -43.44 1.86 11.21
N ALA A 583 -44.34 2.81 11.46
CA ALA A 583 -44.00 4.23 11.55
C ALA A 583 -44.74 4.94 12.70
N THR A 584 -44.01 5.68 13.53
CA THR A 584 -44.58 6.51 14.60
C THR A 584 -44.07 7.94 14.49
N GLY A 585 -44.96 8.94 14.41
CA GLY A 585 -44.55 10.32 14.19
C GLY A 585 -45.70 11.33 14.14
N VAL A 586 -45.45 12.50 13.55
CA VAL A 586 -46.52 13.47 13.23
C VAL A 586 -47.12 13.16 11.85
N SER A 587 -46.28 12.90 10.85
CA SER A 587 -46.68 12.61 9.48
C SER A 587 -46.02 11.32 8.97
N ASN A 588 -46.78 10.29 8.63
CA ASN A 588 -46.25 9.01 8.14
C ASN A 588 -46.71 8.73 6.71
N SER A 589 -45.81 8.18 5.88
CA SER A 589 -46.08 7.66 4.54
C SER A 589 -45.47 6.27 4.39
N ALA A 590 -46.27 5.27 4.01
CA ALA A 590 -45.81 3.87 3.93
C ALA A 590 -46.32 3.17 2.67
N THR A 591 -45.43 2.50 1.93
CA THR A 591 -45.75 1.69 0.75
C THR A 591 -45.24 0.27 0.93
N GLY A 592 -46.10 -0.75 0.85
CA GLY A 592 -45.67 -2.13 1.05
C GLY A 592 -46.78 -3.18 1.05
N VAL A 593 -46.53 -4.38 1.57
CA VAL A 593 -47.57 -5.40 1.73
C VAL A 593 -48.39 -5.14 3.00
N SER A 594 -47.70 -4.86 4.12
CA SER A 594 -48.31 -4.62 5.43
C SER A 594 -47.76 -3.35 6.06
N ASN A 595 -48.61 -2.35 6.30
CA ASN A 595 -48.20 -1.07 6.88
C ASN A 595 -48.88 -0.82 8.24
N SER A 596 -48.14 -0.31 9.22
CA SER A 596 -48.66 0.15 10.51
C SER A 596 -48.16 1.57 10.79
N ALA A 597 -49.07 2.52 10.98
CA ALA A 597 -48.74 3.93 11.14
C ALA A 597 -49.49 4.56 12.33
N THR A 598 -48.76 5.25 13.20
CA THR A 598 -49.30 5.97 14.36
C THR A 598 -48.84 7.43 14.34
N GLY A 599 -49.76 8.39 14.34
CA GLY A 599 -49.39 9.81 14.26
C GLY A 599 -50.54 10.79 14.16
N ILE A 600 -50.29 11.99 13.65
CA ILE A 600 -51.37 12.97 13.37
C ILE A 600 -51.92 12.73 11.96
N SER A 601 -51.05 12.61 10.97
CA SER A 601 -51.39 12.39 9.56
C SER A 601 -50.72 11.11 9.05
N ASN A 602 -51.49 10.13 8.59
CA ASN A 602 -50.97 8.87 8.05
C ASN A 602 -51.41 8.67 6.59
N SER A 603 -50.48 8.26 5.73
CA SER A 603 -50.72 7.81 4.37
C SER A 603 -50.15 6.39 4.19
N ALA A 604 -50.94 5.45 3.68
CA ALA A 604 -50.50 4.08 3.45
C ALA A 604 -50.98 3.52 2.11
N THR A 605 -50.18 2.65 1.48
CA THR A 605 -50.53 1.97 0.23
C THR A 605 -50.00 0.55 0.29
N GLY A 606 -50.88 -0.44 0.14
CA GLY A 606 -50.49 -1.84 0.28
C GLY A 606 -51.59 -2.88 0.16
N ILE A 607 -51.38 -4.06 0.73
CA ILE A 607 -52.42 -5.11 0.81
C ILE A 607 -53.21 -4.97 2.12
N SER A 608 -52.54 -4.67 3.23
CA SER A 608 -53.21 -4.33 4.48
C SER A 608 -52.51 -3.18 5.18
N ASN A 609 -53.30 -2.18 5.61
CA ASN A 609 -52.79 -1.02 6.31
C ASN A 609 -53.55 -0.82 7.64
N SER A 610 -52.81 -0.49 8.71
CA SER A 610 -53.34 -0.08 10.00
C SER A 610 -52.88 1.36 10.30
N ALA A 611 -53.81 2.27 10.54
CA ALA A 611 -53.52 3.69 10.74
C ALA A 611 -54.26 4.27 11.96
N THR A 612 -53.51 4.75 12.93
CA THR A 612 -54.03 5.41 14.14
C THR A 612 -53.60 6.87 14.14
N GLY A 613 -54.55 7.80 14.10
CA GLY A 613 -54.21 9.23 14.07
C GLY A 613 -55.38 10.19 13.90
N VAL A 614 -55.11 11.46 13.60
CA VAL A 614 -56.16 12.47 13.37
C VAL A 614 -56.72 12.36 11.96
N SER A 615 -55.84 12.21 10.97
CA SER A 615 -56.15 12.14 9.54
C SER A 615 -55.47 10.93 8.92
N ASN A 616 -56.24 9.94 8.44
CA ASN A 616 -55.68 8.74 7.82
C ASN A 616 -56.19 8.59 6.38
N SER A 617 -55.25 8.39 5.45
CA SER A 617 -55.51 8.01 4.06
C SER A 617 -54.87 6.65 3.80
N ALA A 618 -55.60 5.67 3.28
CA ALA A 618 -54.98 4.40 2.89
C ALA A 618 -55.66 3.70 1.71
N THR A 619 -54.87 2.97 0.93
CA THR A 619 -55.29 2.26 -0.29
C THR A 619 -54.82 0.82 -0.24
N GLY A 620 -55.72 -0.14 -0.40
CA GLY A 620 -55.37 -1.56 -0.32
C GLY A 620 -56.52 -2.55 -0.38
N ILE A 621 -56.41 -3.67 0.34
CA ILE A 621 -57.39 -4.76 0.37
C ILE A 621 -58.04 -4.92 1.75
N SER A 622 -57.30 -4.65 2.83
CA SER A 622 -57.71 -4.88 4.22
C SER A 622 -57.26 -3.74 5.12
N GLU A 623 -58.12 -2.74 5.24
CA GLU A 623 -57.80 -1.43 5.82
C GLU A 623 -58.41 -1.26 7.21
N SER A 624 -57.61 -0.85 8.20
CA SER A 624 -58.05 -0.55 9.56
C SER A 624 -57.61 0.85 9.96
N ALA A 625 -58.55 1.76 10.23
CA ALA A 625 -58.20 3.14 10.56
C ALA A 625 -59.04 3.74 11.69
N THR A 626 -58.37 4.42 12.62
CA THR A 626 -58.99 5.14 13.74
C THR A 626 -58.57 6.61 13.72
N GLY A 627 -59.53 7.53 13.71
CA GLY A 627 -59.23 8.97 13.60
C GLY A 627 -60.40 9.89 13.32
N LEU A 628 -60.16 11.21 13.26
CA LEU A 628 -61.21 12.20 13.03
C LEU A 628 -61.58 12.34 11.55
N SER A 629 -60.62 12.19 10.65
CA SER A 629 -60.80 12.25 9.19
C SER A 629 -60.22 11.00 8.53
N LEU A 630 -61.05 10.24 7.81
CA LEU A 630 -60.67 8.93 7.25
C LEU A 630 -61.04 8.85 5.76
N SER A 631 -60.06 8.50 4.92
CA SER A 631 -60.22 8.33 3.47
C SER A 631 -59.63 7.00 3.03
N LEU A 632 -60.48 6.02 2.68
CA LEU A 632 -60.02 4.67 2.31
C LEU A 632 -60.55 4.23 0.94
N THR A 633 -59.72 3.48 0.21
CA THR A 633 -60.06 2.86 -1.07
C THR A 633 -59.56 1.41 -1.07
N GLY A 634 -60.47 0.44 -0.96
CA GLY A 634 -60.11 -0.97 -0.84
C GLY A 634 -61.28 -1.89 -0.49
N MET A 635 -61.13 -3.19 -0.80
CA MET A 635 -62.23 -4.18 -0.74
C MET A 635 -62.85 -4.40 0.64
N ASN A 636 -62.06 -4.27 1.72
CA ASN A 636 -62.54 -4.37 3.09
C ASN A 636 -61.96 -3.23 3.93
N ALA A 637 -62.83 -2.53 4.67
CA ALA A 637 -62.42 -1.49 5.60
C ALA A 637 -63.16 -1.55 6.94
N SER A 638 -62.42 -1.27 8.02
CA SER A 638 -62.91 -1.17 9.40
C SER A 638 -62.55 0.21 9.96
N LEU A 639 -63.55 1.02 10.29
CA LEU A 639 -63.35 2.43 10.65
C LEU A 639 -64.09 2.84 11.93
N SER A 640 -63.40 3.65 12.75
CA SER A 640 -63.99 4.41 13.84
C SER A 640 -63.54 5.86 13.75
N GLY A 641 -64.46 6.78 13.43
CA GLY A 641 -64.09 8.18 13.19
C GLY A 641 -65.24 9.16 12.94
N MET A 642 -64.93 10.46 12.93
CA MET A 642 -65.96 11.50 12.83
C MET A 642 -66.43 11.74 11.39
N ILE A 643 -65.50 11.87 10.44
CA ILE A 643 -65.74 12.13 9.02
C ILE A 643 -65.11 11.00 8.19
N VAL A 644 -65.89 10.38 7.30
CA VAL A 644 -65.44 9.22 6.50
C VAL A 644 -65.82 9.33 5.01
N SER A 645 -64.85 9.10 4.12
CA SER A 645 -65.01 9.11 2.65
C SER A 645 -64.49 7.80 2.02
N LEU A 646 -65.30 7.14 1.18
CA LEU A 646 -65.09 5.74 0.80
C LEU A 646 -65.47 5.42 -0.66
N THR A 647 -64.70 4.53 -1.30
CA THR A 647 -64.92 4.03 -2.66
C THR A 647 -64.61 2.53 -2.78
N GLY A 648 -65.63 1.72 -3.15
CA GLY A 648 -65.49 0.33 -3.62
C GLY A 648 -65.59 -0.81 -2.58
N VAL A 649 -66.77 -1.41 -2.49
CA VAL A 649 -67.07 -2.67 -1.74
C VAL A 649 -66.88 -2.59 -0.20
N SER A 650 -66.88 -3.71 0.53
CA SER A 650 -67.63 -3.91 1.79
C SER A 650 -67.01 -3.37 3.09
N ILE A 651 -67.85 -2.81 3.98
CA ILE A 651 -67.40 -1.95 5.10
C ILE A 651 -68.27 -2.11 6.36
N SER A 652 -67.61 -2.04 7.53
CA SER A 652 -68.23 -1.90 8.86
C SER A 652 -67.82 -0.58 9.53
N LEU A 653 -68.78 0.18 10.06
CA LEU A 653 -68.60 1.59 10.46
C LEU A 653 -69.27 1.98 11.79
N THR A 654 -68.52 2.72 12.62
CA THR A 654 -69.06 3.58 13.69
C THR A 654 -68.57 5.02 13.49
N ALA A 655 -69.46 5.92 13.07
CA ALA A 655 -69.10 7.29 12.65
C ALA A 655 -70.26 8.30 12.78
N MET A 656 -69.96 9.59 12.55
CA MET A 656 -70.94 10.69 12.63
C MET A 656 -71.38 11.25 11.26
N SER A 657 -70.47 11.40 10.29
CA SER A 657 -70.81 11.80 8.92
C SER A 657 -70.05 10.98 7.87
N ILE A 658 -70.76 10.54 6.83
CA ILE A 658 -70.27 9.55 5.85
C ILE A 658 -70.68 9.94 4.42
N SER A 659 -69.75 9.77 3.47
CA SER A 659 -69.97 9.91 2.02
C SER A 659 -69.40 8.69 1.27
N MET A 660 -70.17 8.09 0.36
CA MET A 660 -69.76 6.87 -0.37
C MET A 660 -70.33 6.77 -1.79
N THR A 661 -69.62 6.06 -2.68
CA THR A 661 -70.08 5.64 -4.01
C THR A 661 -69.75 4.18 -4.32
N GLY A 662 -70.73 3.39 -4.80
CA GLY A 662 -70.52 2.03 -5.32
C GLY A 662 -70.14 0.96 -4.28
N VAL A 663 -70.92 0.83 -3.21
CA VAL A 663 -70.61 0.02 -2.01
C VAL A 663 -71.87 -0.72 -1.49
N GLY A 664 -71.68 -1.73 -0.62
CA GLY A 664 -72.68 -2.17 0.35
C GLY A 664 -72.07 -2.22 1.76
N ALA A 665 -72.78 -1.72 2.77
CA ALA A 665 -72.22 -1.48 4.12
C ALA A 665 -73.26 -1.57 5.26
N SER A 666 -72.78 -1.74 6.48
CA SER A 666 -73.56 -1.72 7.73
C SER A 666 -73.13 -0.55 8.64
N PHE A 667 -74.07 0.01 9.40
CA PHE A 667 -73.90 1.28 10.12
C PHE A 667 -74.49 1.25 11.52
N THR A 668 -73.87 1.98 12.44
CA THR A 668 -74.48 2.39 13.71
C THR A 668 -74.16 3.86 14.00
N GLY A 669 -75.19 4.71 14.18
CA GLY A 669 -75.04 6.05 14.80
C GLY A 669 -74.87 7.29 13.91
N ALA A 670 -74.94 7.20 12.58
CA ALA A 670 -74.45 8.23 11.66
C ALA A 670 -75.50 9.08 10.92
N SER A 671 -75.06 10.25 10.43
CA SER A 671 -75.67 10.99 9.31
C SER A 671 -74.94 10.70 7.99
N LEU A 672 -75.63 10.75 6.85
CA LEU A 672 -75.19 10.00 5.67
C LEU A 672 -75.66 10.59 4.32
N SER A 673 -74.78 10.50 3.31
CA SER A 673 -75.07 10.73 1.89
C SER A 673 -74.54 9.58 1.03
N MET A 674 -75.27 9.18 -0.02
CA MET A 674 -74.98 8.00 -0.86
C MET A 674 -75.34 8.23 -2.33
N VAL A 675 -74.58 7.66 -3.25
CA VAL A 675 -74.97 7.49 -4.66
C VAL A 675 -74.62 6.07 -5.14
N GLY A 676 -75.63 5.32 -5.62
CA GLY A 676 -75.44 3.98 -6.21
C GLY A 676 -75.00 2.90 -5.21
N VAL A 677 -75.81 2.65 -4.19
CA VAL A 677 -75.46 1.81 -3.01
C VAL A 677 -76.66 0.94 -2.59
N SER A 678 -76.41 -0.30 -2.16
CA SER A 678 -77.37 -1.12 -1.41
C SER A 678 -77.01 -1.09 0.09
N SER A 679 -77.99 -1.00 0.99
CA SER A 679 -77.72 -0.80 2.42
C SER A 679 -78.81 -1.38 3.32
N ALA A 680 -78.41 -1.72 4.56
CA ALA A 680 -79.29 -2.03 5.67
C ALA A 680 -78.97 -1.08 6.83
N MET A 681 -79.98 -0.62 7.56
CA MET A 681 -79.85 0.52 8.49
C MET A 681 -80.62 0.30 9.78
N THR A 682 -80.02 0.73 10.89
CA THR A 682 -80.67 0.81 12.21
C THR A 682 -80.37 2.15 12.88
N GLY A 683 -81.37 3.04 12.91
CA GLY A 683 -81.48 4.02 14.00
C GLY A 683 -81.12 5.49 13.76
N PHE A 684 -80.97 6.01 12.54
CA PHE A 684 -80.88 7.48 12.29
C PHE A 684 -81.53 7.91 10.95
N ALA A 685 -81.62 9.23 10.73
CA ALA A 685 -82.37 9.85 9.64
C ALA A 685 -81.54 10.01 8.36
N THR A 686 -82.19 9.79 7.20
CA THR A 686 -81.56 9.79 5.87
C THR A 686 -82.43 10.49 4.83
N ASN A 687 -81.80 11.16 3.87
CA ASN A 687 -82.44 11.67 2.65
C ASN A 687 -81.98 10.83 1.46
N PHE A 688 -82.91 10.36 0.63
CA PHE A 688 -82.62 9.60 -0.59
C PHE A 688 -83.20 10.31 -1.81
N SER A 689 -82.45 10.36 -2.91
CA SER A 689 -82.94 10.82 -4.21
C SER A 689 -82.62 9.79 -5.30
N GLY A 690 -83.66 9.09 -5.76
CA GLY A 690 -83.63 8.27 -6.98
C GLY A 690 -83.05 6.86 -6.85
N LEU A 691 -83.78 5.95 -6.20
CA LEU A 691 -83.75 4.50 -6.48
C LEU A 691 -85.01 3.81 -5.90
N SER A 692 -85.28 2.56 -6.32
CA SER A 692 -86.52 1.82 -6.03
C SER A 692 -86.35 0.77 -4.92
N GLN A 693 -87.37 0.58 -4.07
CA GLN A 693 -87.46 -0.51 -3.08
C GLN A 693 -88.92 -0.98 -2.86
N THR A 694 -89.09 -2.19 -2.33
CA THR A 694 -90.36 -2.87 -2.04
C THR A 694 -90.32 -3.61 -0.70
N PHE A 695 -91.45 -3.72 0.00
CA PHE A 695 -91.54 -4.28 1.37
C PHE A 695 -92.67 -5.31 1.54
N THR A 696 -92.36 -6.43 2.19
CA THR A 696 -93.29 -7.55 2.43
C THR A 696 -93.00 -8.29 3.76
N GLY A 697 -93.02 -7.58 4.89
CA GLY A 697 -93.08 -8.18 6.24
C GLY A 697 -93.01 -7.14 7.38
N SER A 698 -93.87 -7.23 8.41
CA SER A 698 -93.85 -6.45 9.67
C SER A 698 -94.86 -6.91 10.71
N GLU A 699 -94.65 -6.47 11.95
CA GLU A 699 -95.66 -5.65 12.64
C GLU A 699 -95.12 -4.22 12.78
N THR A 700 -95.98 -3.21 12.68
CA THR A 700 -95.60 -1.80 12.90
C THR A 700 -96.76 -1.02 13.48
N SER A 701 -96.68 -0.75 14.79
CA SER A 701 -97.64 0.06 15.55
C SER A 701 -96.89 1.20 16.25
N PHE A 702 -97.30 2.45 16.01
CA PHE A 702 -96.66 3.61 16.63
C PHE A 702 -97.67 4.61 17.17
N THR A 703 -97.50 4.95 18.45
CA THR A 703 -98.22 5.98 19.18
C THR A 703 -97.19 6.79 19.95
N GLY A 704 -96.59 7.77 19.25
CA GLY A 704 -95.30 8.36 19.63
C GLY A 704 -94.13 7.55 19.03
N VAL A 705 -93.18 8.24 18.39
CA VAL A 705 -92.09 7.65 17.58
C VAL A 705 -92.66 6.92 16.31
N SER A 706 -91.90 6.10 15.58
CA SER A 706 -91.79 6.17 14.10
C SER A 706 -92.51 5.17 13.13
N THR A 707 -91.98 3.97 12.87
CA THR A 707 -91.93 3.32 11.51
C THR A 707 -93.17 2.57 10.96
N SER A 708 -93.11 2.10 9.69
CA SER A 708 -94.18 1.29 9.02
C SER A 708 -93.64 0.31 7.95
N MET A 709 -94.41 -0.76 7.64
CA MET A 709 -94.33 -1.76 6.53
C MET A 709 -93.67 -3.13 6.80
N ARG A 710 -94.23 -4.30 6.45
CA ARG A 710 -95.64 -4.68 6.07
C ARG A 710 -95.98 -6.21 6.18
N GLY A 711 -96.62 -6.69 7.26
CA GLY A 711 -96.88 -8.11 7.60
C GLY A 711 -97.32 -9.12 6.53
N MET A 712 -96.59 -10.25 6.40
CA MET A 712 -97.03 -11.45 5.66
C MET A 712 -97.82 -12.41 6.56
N ASN A 713 -99.10 -12.10 6.72
CA ASN A 713 -100.25 -13.01 6.87
C ASN A 713 -101.48 -12.11 7.04
N THR A 714 -102.40 -12.06 6.08
CA THR A 714 -103.42 -13.10 5.97
C THR A 714 -103.36 -13.95 4.70
N THR A 715 -103.64 -15.24 4.86
CA THR A 715 -103.78 -16.23 3.79
C THR A 715 -105.03 -15.97 2.95
N MET A 716 -104.95 -16.18 1.63
CA MET A 716 -106.11 -16.23 0.74
C MET A 716 -106.05 -17.41 -0.22
N THR A 717 -106.57 -18.56 0.22
CA THR A 717 -107.06 -19.66 -0.63
C THR A 717 -108.54 -19.88 -0.30
N GLY A 718 -109.37 -20.10 -1.32
CA GLY A 718 -110.83 -19.91 -1.21
C GLY A 718 -111.26 -18.47 -1.49
N ILE A 719 -110.76 -17.88 -2.58
CA ILE A 719 -110.99 -16.47 -2.93
C ILE A 719 -112.40 -16.27 -3.50
N SER A 720 -113.20 -15.44 -2.81
CA SER A 720 -114.40 -14.81 -3.37
C SER A 720 -114.19 -13.28 -3.45
N ILE A 721 -113.66 -12.80 -4.58
CA ILE A 721 -113.64 -11.36 -4.86
C ILE A 721 -115.03 -10.95 -5.33
N ALA A 722 -115.63 -9.97 -4.66
CA ALA A 722 -116.74 -9.18 -5.18
C ALA A 722 -116.22 -7.77 -5.45
N LEU A 723 -116.09 -7.41 -6.73
CA LEU A 723 -115.57 -6.12 -7.17
C LEU A 723 -116.47 -5.63 -8.31
N THR A 724 -117.49 -4.83 -7.96
CA THR A 724 -118.39 -4.19 -8.92
C THR A 724 -117.62 -3.10 -9.68
N GLY A 725 -117.83 -3.01 -10.99
CA GLY A 725 -116.92 -2.37 -11.95
C GLY A 725 -116.48 -0.93 -11.68
N ALA A 726 -115.40 -0.78 -10.92
CA ALA A 726 -114.42 0.32 -11.05
C ALA A 726 -113.09 -0.28 -11.55
N SER A 727 -113.07 -0.70 -12.82
CA SER A 727 -111.98 -1.43 -13.50
C SER A 727 -111.44 -2.67 -12.75
N THR A 728 -112.12 -3.81 -12.92
CA THR A 728 -112.01 -4.97 -12.02
C THR A 728 -112.00 -6.31 -12.78
N SER A 729 -111.02 -7.17 -12.55
CA SER A 729 -110.99 -8.56 -13.05
C SER A 729 -111.21 -9.55 -11.89
N VAL A 730 -112.14 -10.49 -12.08
CA VAL A 730 -112.77 -11.26 -10.99
C VAL A 730 -113.04 -12.71 -11.43
N THR A 731 -113.02 -13.64 -10.47
CA THR A 731 -113.19 -15.10 -10.67
C THR A 731 -114.56 -15.48 -11.28
N GLY A 732 -114.55 -16.21 -12.40
CA GLY A 732 -115.78 -16.66 -13.09
C GLY A 732 -115.57 -17.55 -14.33
N VAL A 733 -114.56 -18.43 -14.31
CA VAL A 733 -114.15 -19.33 -15.41
C VAL A 733 -113.66 -20.66 -14.79
N SER A 734 -113.97 -21.91 -15.20
CA SER A 734 -114.88 -22.50 -16.22
C SER A 734 -114.76 -21.96 -17.66
N VAL A 735 -114.26 -22.73 -18.64
CA VAL A 735 -114.62 -24.11 -19.04
C VAL A 735 -113.32 -24.88 -19.40
N ASN A 736 -113.04 -26.05 -18.81
CA ASN A 736 -113.35 -27.42 -19.30
C ASN A 736 -112.57 -27.80 -20.60
N LEU A 737 -112.02 -29.01 -20.79
CA LEU A 737 -112.53 -30.32 -20.38
C LEU A 737 -111.51 -31.30 -19.76
N THR A 738 -112.05 -32.07 -18.83
CA THR A 738 -111.65 -33.41 -18.38
C THR A 738 -111.00 -34.28 -19.47
N GLY A 739 -109.87 -34.95 -19.19
CA GLY A 739 -109.35 -35.96 -20.13
C GLY A 739 -107.97 -36.55 -19.85
N SER A 740 -106.97 -35.79 -19.36
CA SER A 740 -105.67 -36.33 -18.91
C SER A 740 -104.76 -35.30 -18.21
N SER A 741 -103.88 -35.84 -17.36
CA SER A 741 -102.54 -35.34 -16.96
C SER A 741 -102.26 -33.83 -16.79
N THR A 742 -102.02 -33.42 -15.54
CA THR A 742 -100.79 -32.70 -15.16
C THR A 742 -100.52 -32.88 -13.66
N SER A 743 -99.25 -32.87 -13.24
CA SER A 743 -98.80 -33.13 -11.86
C SER A 743 -98.36 -31.85 -11.13
N MET A 744 -98.41 -31.84 -9.79
CA MET A 744 -98.08 -30.66 -8.98
C MET A 744 -97.43 -30.99 -7.63
N THR A 745 -96.64 -30.02 -7.14
CA THR A 745 -96.15 -29.81 -5.76
C THR A 745 -95.06 -30.75 -5.20
N GLY A 746 -94.03 -30.14 -4.58
CA GLY A 746 -93.09 -30.81 -3.67
C GLY A 746 -91.81 -31.40 -4.28
N SER A 747 -90.95 -30.59 -4.91
CA SER A 747 -89.66 -31.07 -5.45
C SER A 747 -88.52 -30.05 -5.39
N SER A 748 -87.43 -30.43 -4.71
CA SER A 748 -86.06 -29.91 -4.91
C SER A 748 -85.19 -31.00 -5.57
N GLN A 749 -84.35 -30.67 -6.54
CA GLN A 749 -83.69 -31.62 -7.45
C GLN A 749 -82.40 -31.05 -8.07
N SER A 750 -81.42 -31.81 -8.61
CA SER A 750 -81.07 -33.27 -8.57
C SER A 750 -79.88 -33.48 -9.55
N LEU A 751 -78.96 -34.46 -9.49
CA LEU A 751 -78.31 -35.27 -8.42
C LEU A 751 -77.17 -36.05 -9.11
N VAL A 752 -76.06 -36.41 -8.41
CA VAL A 752 -74.98 -37.25 -9.00
C VAL A 752 -74.55 -38.36 -8.03
N GLY A 753 -74.54 -39.63 -8.49
CA GLY A 753 -74.03 -40.78 -7.73
C GLY A 753 -74.99 -41.97 -7.51
N MET A 754 -75.84 -42.30 -8.49
CA MET A 754 -76.94 -43.27 -8.33
C MET A 754 -76.54 -44.75 -8.17
N SER A 755 -77.22 -45.46 -7.27
CA SER A 755 -77.83 -46.78 -7.51
C SER A 755 -78.96 -47.03 -6.49
N ALA A 756 -79.97 -47.85 -6.83
CA ALA A 756 -81.19 -47.97 -6.02
C ALA A 756 -81.92 -49.32 -6.20
N ALA A 757 -82.64 -49.78 -5.15
CA ALA A 757 -83.70 -50.79 -5.23
C ALA A 757 -84.66 -50.63 -4.03
N LEU A 758 -85.98 -50.57 -4.31
CA LEU A 758 -87.06 -50.10 -3.41
C LEU A 758 -88.44 -50.69 -3.85
N THR A 759 -89.56 -50.40 -3.17
CA THR A 759 -90.94 -50.88 -3.52
C THR A 759 -92.15 -49.93 -3.20
N GLY A 760 -92.02 -48.78 -2.53
CA GLY A 760 -93.09 -47.76 -2.36
C GLY A 760 -93.85 -47.65 -1.00
N ILE A 761 -93.99 -46.42 -0.46
CA ILE A 761 -95.11 -45.77 0.34
C ILE A 761 -94.60 -44.87 1.51
N SER A 762 -95.29 -43.72 1.79
CA SER A 762 -94.62 -42.54 2.38
C SER A 762 -95.32 -41.63 3.44
N LEU A 763 -94.53 -40.68 4.02
CA LEU A 763 -94.81 -39.52 4.91
C LEU A 763 -94.43 -38.19 4.15
N GLY A 764 -94.02 -37.10 4.85
CA GLY A 764 -93.41 -35.81 4.42
C GLY A 764 -93.23 -34.82 5.62
N MET A 765 -92.27 -33.86 5.62
CA MET A 765 -91.96 -32.82 6.68
C MET A 765 -91.07 -31.66 6.13
N THR A 766 -90.54 -30.71 6.94
CA THR A 766 -89.73 -29.53 6.47
C THR A 766 -88.62 -28.95 7.40
N GLY A 767 -87.32 -29.05 7.03
CA GLY A 767 -86.31 -27.95 7.07
C GLY A 767 -84.96 -28.09 7.83
N THR A 768 -83.85 -28.35 7.10
CA THR A 768 -82.39 -28.02 7.30
C THR A 768 -81.61 -28.56 6.05
N SER A 769 -80.25 -28.65 5.99
CA SER A 769 -79.47 -29.31 4.90
C SER A 769 -77.97 -29.55 5.23
N THR A 770 -77.29 -30.52 4.56
CA THR A 770 -75.80 -30.69 4.48
C THR A 770 -75.36 -31.50 3.22
N SER A 771 -74.19 -32.19 3.19
CA SER A 771 -73.49 -32.71 1.99
C SER A 771 -72.71 -34.03 2.19
N PHE A 772 -72.46 -34.84 1.14
CA PHE A 772 -72.64 -36.32 1.18
C PHE A 772 -71.67 -37.22 0.34
N THR A 773 -71.41 -38.49 0.75
CA THR A 773 -70.39 -39.42 0.15
C THR A 773 -70.76 -40.95 0.07
N GLY A 774 -69.83 -41.87 -0.27
CA GLY A 774 -69.96 -43.30 -0.70
C GLY A 774 -70.94 -44.31 -0.02
N MET A 775 -71.91 -44.85 -0.80
CA MET A 775 -73.32 -45.02 -0.36
C MET A 775 -74.22 -46.08 -1.08
N SER A 776 -75.48 -46.35 -0.61
CA SER A 776 -76.61 -47.13 -1.26
C SER A 776 -77.99 -47.37 -0.53
N PHE A 777 -78.12 -47.51 0.82
CA PHE A 777 -79.37 -47.73 1.67
C PHE A 777 -80.18 -49.08 1.68
N SER A 778 -80.85 -49.49 2.81
CA SER A 778 -81.78 -50.69 2.97
C SER A 778 -82.52 -50.91 4.36
N THR A 779 -83.79 -51.43 4.43
CA THR A 779 -84.55 -52.02 5.63
C THR A 779 -85.79 -52.94 5.26
N ILE A 780 -86.85 -53.26 6.07
CA ILE A 780 -88.12 -54.00 5.65
C ILE A 780 -89.49 -53.23 5.46
N GLY A 781 -90.36 -52.89 6.46
CA GLY A 781 -91.46 -51.91 6.25
C GLY A 781 -92.85 -52.10 6.87
N SER A 782 -93.59 -51.08 7.38
CA SER A 782 -93.44 -49.59 7.48
C SER A 782 -93.65 -48.70 6.22
N SER A 783 -93.49 -47.36 6.32
CA SER A 783 -93.61 -46.29 5.27
C SER A 783 -93.14 -44.88 5.76
N THR A 784 -92.45 -43.98 5.00
CA THR A 784 -92.11 -42.55 5.36
C THR A 784 -91.73 -41.55 4.19
N SER A 785 -91.54 -40.22 4.43
CA SER A 785 -90.90 -39.10 3.66
C SER A 785 -90.64 -37.91 4.62
N GLU A 786 -89.77 -36.95 4.27
CA GLU A 786 -89.44 -35.72 5.02
C GLU A 786 -88.83 -34.65 4.09
N ILE A 787 -88.50 -33.47 4.64
CA ILE A 787 -87.41 -32.54 4.28
C ILE A 787 -86.86 -32.09 5.68
N GLY A 788 -85.56 -32.14 6.04
CA GLY A 788 -85.13 -32.11 7.49
C GLY A 788 -83.64 -31.84 7.86
N ASN A 789 -83.16 -32.39 9.01
CA ASN A 789 -82.00 -32.07 9.89
C ASN A 789 -80.54 -32.20 9.33
N ALA A 790 -79.56 -32.78 10.06
CA ALA A 790 -78.14 -32.89 9.64
C ALA A 790 -77.26 -33.82 10.54
N THR A 791 -76.10 -34.33 10.05
CA THR A 791 -74.80 -34.51 10.78
C THR A 791 -73.64 -35.21 9.98
N THR A 792 -73.16 -36.42 10.36
CA THR A 792 -71.91 -37.14 9.95
C THR A 792 -71.93 -38.27 8.86
N TYR A 793 -73.07 -38.85 8.46
CA TYR A 793 -73.24 -39.95 7.46
C TYR A 793 -72.47 -39.88 6.14
N THR A 794 -71.50 -40.76 5.99
CA THR A 794 -71.49 -41.65 4.84
C THR A 794 -71.09 -43.04 5.31
N GLY A 795 -71.61 -44.06 4.64
CA GLY A 795 -71.07 -45.40 4.53
C GLY A 795 -70.95 -46.23 5.81
N ILE A 796 -71.66 -47.36 5.81
CA ILE A 796 -71.87 -48.23 6.96
C ILE A 796 -72.43 -49.63 6.63
N SER A 797 -72.33 -50.54 7.61
CA SER A 797 -73.07 -51.82 7.74
C SER A 797 -74.62 -51.74 7.74
N ILE A 798 -75.34 -52.15 6.68
CA ILE A 798 -76.81 -52.30 6.67
C ILE A 798 -77.28 -53.58 5.94
N SER A 799 -78.53 -53.97 6.19
CA SER A 799 -79.24 -55.06 5.53
C SER A 799 -80.75 -54.77 5.68
N MET A 800 -81.62 -55.77 5.91
CA MET A 800 -83.07 -55.55 5.98
C MET A 800 -83.77 -56.15 7.22
N VAL A 801 -83.85 -55.32 8.28
CA VAL A 801 -84.75 -55.41 9.44
C VAL A 801 -85.72 -54.20 9.39
N ASP A 802 -86.85 -54.19 10.13
CA ASP A 802 -88.06 -53.45 9.69
C ASP A 802 -87.99 -51.92 9.66
N GLU A 803 -88.15 -51.37 8.44
CA GLU A 803 -88.41 -49.97 8.09
C GLU A 803 -88.59 -49.86 6.56
N LEU A 804 -89.52 -49.04 6.10
CA LEU A 804 -89.77 -48.68 4.71
C LEU A 804 -90.19 -47.23 4.71
N THR A 805 -89.67 -46.46 3.77
CA THR A 805 -89.33 -45.09 4.10
C THR A 805 -89.01 -44.22 2.89
N SER A 806 -89.17 -42.91 3.09
CA SER A 806 -88.38 -41.81 2.55
C SER A 806 -88.07 -40.84 3.70
N LEU A 807 -87.01 -40.05 3.64
CA LEU A 807 -86.88 -38.78 4.36
C LEU A 807 -86.07 -37.88 3.38
N THR A 808 -86.15 -36.55 3.43
CA THR A 808 -85.31 -35.67 2.58
C THR A 808 -84.61 -34.60 3.42
N ASN A 809 -83.58 -33.94 2.87
CA ASN A 809 -82.79 -32.85 3.45
C ASN A 809 -82.05 -33.07 4.79
N GLU A 810 -82.29 -34.11 5.59
CA GLU A 810 -81.40 -34.36 6.75
C GLU A 810 -79.97 -34.78 6.28
N SER A 811 -79.08 -33.88 5.82
CA SER A 811 -77.78 -34.16 5.11
C SER A 811 -76.53 -34.46 5.99
N THR A 812 -75.45 -35.06 5.44
CA THR A 812 -74.49 -35.91 6.21
C THR A 812 -73.27 -36.42 5.37
N SER A 813 -72.03 -36.68 5.91
CA SER A 813 -70.77 -36.81 5.06
C SER A 813 -69.71 -37.99 5.06
N SER A 814 -69.40 -38.79 6.09
CA SER A 814 -68.32 -39.84 6.32
C SER A 814 -67.80 -40.87 5.24
N THR A 815 -67.78 -42.20 5.51
CA THR A 815 -67.38 -43.36 4.62
C THR A 815 -67.70 -44.78 5.22
N ASP A 816 -67.89 -45.90 4.44
CA ASP A 816 -68.09 -47.39 4.79
C ASP A 816 -69.29 -48.30 4.29
N ILE A 817 -69.98 -48.09 3.15
CA ILE A 817 -71.29 -48.77 2.93
C ILE A 817 -71.32 -50.24 2.47
N SER A 818 -71.89 -51.15 3.28
CA SER A 818 -72.17 -52.55 2.87
C SER A 818 -73.61 -52.98 3.13
N ILE A 819 -74.35 -53.46 2.11
CA ILE A 819 -75.83 -53.32 2.03
C ILE A 819 -76.61 -54.51 1.45
N SER A 820 -77.55 -55.07 2.22
CA SER A 820 -78.14 -56.38 1.90
C SER A 820 -79.69 -56.42 1.89
N MET A 821 -80.32 -56.51 0.70
CA MET A 821 -81.77 -56.25 0.56
C MET A 821 -82.73 -57.45 0.57
N VAL A 822 -83.45 -57.71 1.66
CA VAL A 822 -84.49 -58.74 1.70
C VAL A 822 -85.91 -58.20 1.35
N ASN A 823 -86.21 -56.90 1.42
CA ASN A 823 -87.53 -56.31 1.08
C ASN A 823 -87.60 -54.86 0.51
N SER A 824 -87.16 -53.84 1.25
CA SER A 824 -87.82 -52.52 1.30
C SER A 824 -87.48 -51.44 0.26
N GLU A 825 -88.43 -50.51 0.10
CA GLU A 825 -88.13 -49.09 -0.07
C GLU A 825 -87.48 -48.49 1.20
N ARG A 826 -86.15 -48.57 1.38
CA ARG A 826 -85.50 -47.64 2.33
C ARG A 826 -84.97 -46.41 1.64
N THR A 827 -85.68 -45.31 1.83
CA THR A 827 -85.11 -43.96 1.74
C THR A 827 -85.17 -43.33 3.14
N MET A 828 -84.09 -42.83 3.71
CA MET A 828 -84.16 -41.85 4.81
C MET A 828 -82.94 -40.97 4.69
N THR A 829 -83.06 -39.69 4.32
CA THR A 829 -82.09 -38.75 4.86
C THR A 829 -82.32 -38.68 6.37
N ASN A 830 -81.54 -39.39 7.16
CA ASN A 830 -80.38 -38.79 7.79
C ASN A 830 -79.29 -39.80 7.56
N GLU A 831 -78.09 -39.36 7.30
CA GLU A 831 -77.00 -40.28 7.06
C GLU A 831 -76.56 -41.08 8.34
N LEU A 832 -76.29 -40.41 9.48
CA LEU A 832 -75.62 -40.85 10.77
C LEU A 832 -74.14 -40.40 11.02
N ASN A 833 -73.10 -41.28 11.19
CA ASN A 833 -71.65 -40.90 11.29
C ASN A 833 -70.64 -42.09 11.06
N ALA A 834 -69.53 -41.97 10.25
CA ALA A 834 -68.57 -43.11 10.00
C ALA A 834 -67.26 -42.90 9.15
N THR A 835 -66.44 -43.99 9.02
CA THR A 835 -65.31 -44.34 8.09
C THR A 835 -65.05 -45.89 8.09
N ASN A 836 -64.63 -46.69 7.07
CA ASN A 836 -64.47 -46.56 5.59
C ASN A 836 -64.25 -47.91 4.80
N GLY A 837 -65.03 -48.19 3.71
CA GLY A 837 -65.18 -49.46 2.93
C GLY A 837 -66.49 -49.52 2.06
N ILE A 838 -66.81 -50.58 1.26
CA ILE A 838 -68.13 -50.82 0.54
C ILE A 838 -68.49 -52.34 0.21
N GLY A 839 -69.79 -52.80 0.11
CA GLY A 839 -70.27 -54.10 -0.56
C GLY A 839 -71.72 -54.73 -0.28
N ILE A 840 -72.46 -55.39 -1.24
CA ILE A 840 -73.97 -55.64 -1.24
C ILE A 840 -74.57 -57.13 -1.35
N GLY A 841 -75.86 -57.44 -0.99
CA GLY A 841 -76.63 -58.71 -1.38
C GLY A 841 -78.13 -59.01 -0.91
N ILE A 842 -79.05 -59.65 -1.70
CA ILE A 842 -80.57 -59.49 -1.70
C ILE A 842 -81.48 -60.79 -1.52
N THR A 843 -82.79 -60.78 -1.04
CA THR A 843 -83.64 -62.06 -0.82
C THR A 843 -85.24 -62.23 -0.81
N GLN A 844 -86.21 -61.35 -0.40
CA GLN A 844 -87.76 -61.45 -0.47
C GLN A 844 -88.72 -61.51 0.82
N MET A 845 -90.09 -61.70 0.70
CA MET A 845 -91.17 -60.87 1.36
C MET A 845 -92.43 -61.53 2.05
N ASN A 846 -93.04 -60.89 3.12
CA ASN A 846 -94.53 -60.66 3.38
C ASN A 846 -95.03 -60.10 4.80
N ARG A 847 -95.70 -58.92 4.82
CA ARG A 847 -96.90 -58.39 5.59
C ARG A 847 -97.13 -58.38 7.16
N GLN A 848 -97.49 -57.18 7.67
CA GLN A 848 -98.45 -56.75 8.76
C GLN A 848 -98.06 -56.44 10.26
N ASN A 849 -98.13 -55.12 10.59
CA ASN A 849 -98.84 -54.41 11.70
C ASN A 849 -98.48 -54.48 13.23
N PHE A 850 -98.37 -53.26 13.80
CA PHE A 850 -98.83 -52.75 15.12
C PHE A 850 -97.98 -52.83 16.43
N LEU A 851 -98.02 -51.72 17.19
CA LEU A 851 -97.94 -51.53 18.67
C LEU A 851 -96.59 -51.59 19.44
N GLY A 852 -96.25 -50.46 20.10
CA GLY A 852 -96.19 -50.44 21.58
C GLY A 852 -94.85 -50.58 22.32
N THR A 853 -94.17 -49.44 22.55
CA THR A 853 -93.38 -49.08 23.77
C THR A 853 -92.87 -50.18 24.74
N LYS A 854 -91.54 -50.25 24.97
CA LYS A 854 -90.97 -50.06 26.33
C LYS A 854 -89.46 -49.81 26.40
N GLN A 855 -89.02 -49.51 27.63
CA GLN A 855 -87.71 -49.04 28.09
C GLN A 855 -87.00 -50.13 28.92
N ASN A 856 -85.71 -50.39 28.67
CA ASN A 856 -84.62 -50.58 29.67
C ASN A 856 -83.34 -51.17 29.05
N ASP A 857 -82.22 -51.01 29.76
CA ASP A 857 -80.88 -51.48 29.41
C ASP A 857 -80.70 -53.01 29.47
N THR A 858 -79.74 -53.57 28.71
CA THR A 858 -78.45 -54.06 29.27
C THR A 858 -77.55 -54.81 28.27
N ASN A 859 -76.22 -54.59 28.42
CA ASN A 859 -75.11 -55.54 28.26
C ASN A 859 -74.74 -56.22 26.92
N SER A 860 -73.49 -56.71 26.93
CA SER A 860 -72.86 -57.71 26.04
C SER A 860 -72.42 -57.18 24.66
N GLN A 861 -71.15 -57.15 24.26
CA GLN A 861 -70.03 -58.12 24.29
C GLN A 861 -69.92 -59.05 23.06
N ILE A 862 -68.74 -58.96 22.43
CA ILE A 862 -67.88 -60.06 21.97
C ILE A 862 -68.36 -60.90 20.76
N THR A 863 -67.90 -60.47 19.59
CA THR A 863 -66.97 -61.18 18.64
C THR A 863 -67.37 -62.52 17.97
N PHE A 864 -66.77 -62.75 16.78
CA PHE A 864 -66.62 -64.01 16.03
C PHE A 864 -67.90 -64.50 15.29
N ILE A 865 -67.92 -65.25 14.18
CA ILE A 865 -67.03 -65.98 13.24
C ILE A 865 -68.00 -66.40 12.09
N ASP A 866 -67.70 -66.64 10.82
CA ASP A 866 -66.49 -66.80 9.98
C ASP A 866 -66.90 -66.34 8.52
N TYR A 867 -66.17 -66.47 7.40
CA TYR A 867 -65.31 -67.58 7.01
C TYR A 867 -64.32 -67.28 5.87
N LYS A 868 -63.19 -67.99 5.93
CA LYS A 868 -62.35 -68.50 4.82
C LYS A 868 -61.40 -67.57 4.05
N ILE A 869 -60.11 -67.91 4.27
CA ILE A 869 -59.07 -68.21 3.26
C ILE A 869 -58.45 -66.98 2.55
N LYS A 870 -57.12 -66.79 2.54
CA LYS A 870 -56.03 -67.79 2.72
C LYS A 870 -54.88 -67.30 3.63
N ASN A 871 -54.75 -67.99 4.77
CA ASN A 871 -53.55 -68.09 5.62
C ASN A 871 -52.27 -68.48 4.83
N THR A 872 -51.02 -68.42 5.33
CA THR A 872 -50.28 -67.79 6.47
C THR A 872 -49.03 -68.65 6.69
N ILE A 873 -47.88 -68.08 7.12
CA ILE A 873 -46.71 -68.74 7.81
C ILE A 873 -45.60 -67.66 7.95
N LYS A 874 -44.88 -67.44 9.07
CA LYS A 874 -45.00 -67.94 10.46
C LYS A 874 -44.17 -67.06 11.44
N GLU A 875 -44.59 -67.03 12.70
CA GLU A 875 -43.78 -67.10 13.95
C GLU A 875 -42.47 -66.29 14.22
N THR A 876 -42.51 -65.56 15.35
CA THR A 876 -41.63 -65.76 16.55
C THR A 876 -40.20 -65.19 16.64
N VAL A 877 -40.10 -64.04 17.34
CA VAL A 877 -39.22 -63.74 18.51
C VAL A 877 -37.79 -64.32 18.59
N LYS A 878 -36.76 -63.47 18.40
CA LYS A 878 -35.52 -63.28 19.25
C LYS A 878 -34.63 -62.16 18.65
N LYS A 879 -34.19 -61.16 19.43
CA LYS A 879 -32.95 -61.06 20.24
C LYS A 879 -31.61 -61.13 19.47
N ALA A 880 -30.77 -60.12 19.74
CA ALA A 880 -29.31 -60.14 19.97
C ALA A 880 -28.36 -59.51 18.92
N TYR A 881 -27.56 -58.54 19.42
CA TYR A 881 -26.13 -58.23 19.14
C TYR A 881 -25.62 -58.10 17.68
N ALA A 882 -24.75 -57.17 17.28
CA ALA A 882 -24.02 -56.01 17.83
C ALA A 882 -22.90 -55.67 16.79
N LEU A 883 -22.17 -54.55 16.98
CA LEU A 883 -20.83 -54.24 16.39
C LEU A 883 -20.79 -54.02 14.85
N THR A 884 -19.98 -53.15 14.25
CA THR A 884 -19.03 -52.09 14.72
C THR A 884 -19.12 -50.94 13.68
N THR A 885 -18.45 -49.76 13.73
CA THR A 885 -17.12 -49.42 14.26
C THR A 885 -17.03 -47.93 14.57
N CYS A 886 -16.25 -47.56 15.59
CA CYS A 886 -15.60 -46.26 15.68
C CYS A 886 -14.13 -46.51 16.06
N LYS A 887 -13.20 -45.95 15.31
CA LYS A 887 -11.76 -45.88 15.61
C LYS A 887 -11.10 -44.82 14.74
#